data_AF-A0A1E7Z8I4-F1
#
_entry.id   AF-A0A1E7Z8I4-F1
#
_cell.length_a   1.000
_cell.length_b   1.000
_cell.length_c   1.000
_cell.angle_alpha   90.00
_cell.angle_beta   90.00
_cell.angle_gamma   90.00
#
_symmetry.space_group_name_H-M   'P 1'
#
loop_
_entity.id
_entity.type
_entity.pdbx_description
1 polymer ?
#
loop_
_entity_poly.entity_id
_entity_poly.type
_entity_poly.pdbx_seq_one_letter_code
_entity_poly.pdbx_strand_id
1 'polypeptide(L)'
;MRKTLPEKYYLDHFSEFLAFFSGASAALLDEKSRRFIADFQALPEPQQCIIARAANRKYAIINREHFYYEEINQPQVQLDALITSGWFGPLSEAPVWEMAGMLTKADVLQCLRDLGVSGFVVSAKKAELMTLLFDAVETQGWPSSLSVEHLLFCRFDSAMRYLLFLYFGNNKGRLNQFSMRDLGIMRTRQQAVSDQARFDIPEDAQAAFHYASGADEFDFLNNNELLALGAKPQPETFSTISQVYAERYHTKLGSKLLSIDRHAALQFLEKAPGDAAKEKWLREAYKEGRKDEVKAQLEAIIDSPASDTLLAFAEDFYQRKYHKKRTSVVTDMLRNASRTLQLDESQNQAVEQGVIAWYKRHNIEAWRTENRLWRSLFALTFWPILFEKDAPVTEFDRRPQSLKNNNFYTTFHTDIDALLAKVDNAAALMKHIAAMAAAHYGKANSLFLWGTKVLDPIKGLLAHAPIEQVLQVIKMMAEDFNSLRDGFPDIMVLENGLLRFEEIKAPGDQLRRNQLVSIQKLQQAGFEVQITQVSWYRDPQQPYAVVDIETTGGHSQYHRITEVGIVKIVNGEVVDEWQSLINPQRHIPSNITRLTGISNDMVVDAPVFAEIADAIDEFTQDCVFVAHNVNFDYGFIKQEFARLERPFRRPKLCTVRESRKAFPGLPSYSLANLTKHFEVKMEQHHRALSDARAAAELLVMSQQVD
;
A
#
# COMPACT_ATOMS: atom_id res chain seq x y z
N MET A 1 0.93 -27.69 -4.02
CA MET A 1 2.04 -28.02 -4.94
C MET A 1 2.43 -26.74 -5.68
N ARG A 2 3.65 -26.22 -5.51
CA ARG A 2 4.08 -25.00 -6.25
C ARG A 2 4.15 -25.37 -7.73
N LYS A 3 3.46 -24.62 -8.59
CA LYS A 3 3.59 -24.79 -10.05
C LYS A 3 5.05 -24.49 -10.43
N THR A 4 5.67 -25.39 -11.17
CA THR A 4 7.00 -25.18 -11.75
C THR A 4 6.81 -24.64 -13.16
N LEU A 5 7.50 -23.56 -13.52
CA LEU A 5 7.47 -23.03 -14.89
C LEU A 5 8.50 -23.76 -15.77
N PRO A 6 8.24 -23.94 -17.08
CA PRO A 6 9.23 -24.49 -18.02
C PRO A 6 10.51 -23.64 -18.10
N GLU A 7 11.65 -24.21 -18.49
CA GLU A 7 12.95 -23.49 -18.50
C GLU A 7 12.93 -22.17 -19.29
N LYS A 8 12.25 -22.14 -20.43
CA LYS A 8 12.14 -20.98 -21.33
C LYS A 8 10.82 -20.20 -21.21
N TYR A 9 10.10 -20.33 -20.09
CA TYR A 9 8.80 -19.67 -19.87
C TYR A 9 8.82 -18.16 -20.20
N TYR A 10 9.95 -17.51 -19.96
CA TYR A 10 10.12 -16.07 -20.13
C TYR A 10 10.11 -15.66 -21.60
N LEU A 11 10.51 -16.55 -22.51
CA LEU A 11 10.42 -16.33 -23.95
C LEU A 11 8.97 -16.43 -24.42
N ASP A 12 8.22 -17.40 -23.89
CA ASP A 12 6.78 -17.52 -24.16
C ASP A 12 6.04 -16.26 -23.68
N HIS A 13 6.33 -15.79 -22.47
CA HIS A 13 5.77 -14.53 -21.95
C HIS A 13 6.15 -13.32 -22.81
N PHE A 14 7.38 -13.28 -23.32
CA PHE A 14 7.84 -12.21 -24.18
C PHE A 14 7.11 -12.21 -25.53
N SER A 15 6.94 -13.39 -26.14
CA SER A 15 6.18 -13.57 -27.37
C SER A 15 4.69 -13.24 -27.17
N GLU A 16 4.09 -13.66 -26.07
CA GLU A 16 2.72 -13.32 -25.68
C GLU A 16 2.55 -11.79 -25.56
N PHE A 17 3.49 -11.13 -24.90
CA PHE A 17 3.53 -9.68 -24.79
C PHE A 17 3.68 -8.99 -26.16
N LEU A 18 4.56 -9.48 -27.04
CA LEU A 18 4.74 -8.89 -28.37
C LEU A 18 3.51 -9.11 -29.28
N ALA A 19 2.79 -10.22 -29.12
CA ALA A 19 1.59 -10.52 -29.89
C ALA A 19 0.49 -9.46 -29.70
N PHE A 20 0.45 -8.79 -28.54
CA PHE A 20 -0.46 -7.66 -28.28
C PHE A 20 -0.35 -6.54 -29.34
N PHE A 21 0.85 -6.32 -29.88
CA PHE A 21 1.11 -5.27 -30.87
C PHE A 21 0.80 -5.69 -32.31
N SER A 22 0.25 -6.88 -32.51
CA SER A 22 -0.28 -7.31 -33.81
C SER A 22 -1.76 -6.96 -34.02
N GLY A 23 -2.47 -6.58 -32.94
CA GLY A 23 -3.88 -6.20 -32.94
C GLY A 23 -4.11 -4.69 -32.98
N ALA A 24 -5.13 -4.20 -32.28
CA ALA A 24 -5.53 -2.78 -32.27
C ALA A 24 -4.38 -1.81 -31.91
N SER A 25 -3.41 -2.22 -31.09
CA SER A 25 -2.29 -1.38 -30.67
C SER A 25 -1.17 -1.21 -31.71
N ALA A 26 -1.22 -1.91 -32.85
CA ALA A 26 -0.20 -1.83 -33.91
C ALA A 26 -0.03 -0.41 -34.47
N ALA A 27 -1.12 0.35 -34.56
CA ALA A 27 -1.12 1.73 -35.06
C ALA A 27 -0.29 2.68 -34.18
N LEU A 28 -0.19 2.41 -32.88
CA LEU A 28 0.48 3.26 -31.88
C LEU A 28 2.00 3.12 -31.85
N LEU A 29 2.55 2.13 -32.55
CA LEU A 29 3.99 1.88 -32.57
C LEU A 29 4.74 3.02 -33.26
N ASP A 30 5.85 3.45 -32.67
CA ASP A 30 6.81 4.31 -33.35
C ASP A 30 7.76 3.46 -34.24
N GLU A 31 8.57 4.12 -35.06
CA GLU A 31 9.50 3.44 -35.96
C GLU A 31 10.49 2.54 -35.19
N LYS A 32 11.00 3.00 -34.05
CA LYS A 32 11.93 2.25 -33.21
C LYS A 32 11.32 0.96 -32.68
N SER A 33 10.07 1.01 -32.23
CA SER A 33 9.37 -0.15 -31.68
C SER A 33 8.97 -1.14 -32.77
N ARG A 34 8.52 -0.66 -33.94
CA ARG A 34 8.26 -1.54 -35.10
C ARG A 34 9.52 -2.29 -35.52
N ARG A 35 10.63 -1.56 -35.63
CA ARG A 35 11.93 -2.14 -35.96
C ARG A 35 12.39 -3.15 -34.92
N PHE A 36 12.29 -2.82 -33.63
CA PHE A 36 12.62 -3.74 -32.54
C PHE A 36 11.86 -5.08 -32.65
N ILE A 37 10.54 -5.02 -32.89
CA ILE A 37 9.71 -6.23 -33.02
C ILE A 37 10.15 -7.07 -34.22
N ALA A 38 10.34 -6.44 -35.39
CA ALA A 38 10.77 -7.12 -36.60
C ALA A 38 12.17 -7.74 -36.45
N ASP A 39 13.12 -6.97 -35.92
CA ASP A 39 14.50 -7.41 -35.70
C ASP A 39 14.53 -8.56 -34.69
N PHE A 40 13.75 -8.51 -33.60
CA PHE A 40 13.65 -9.60 -32.61
C PHE A 40 13.06 -10.88 -33.22
N GLN A 41 12.00 -10.78 -34.02
CA GLN A 41 11.37 -11.93 -34.67
C GLN A 41 12.30 -12.61 -35.70
N ALA A 42 13.23 -11.86 -36.29
CA ALA A 42 14.23 -12.38 -37.22
C ALA A 42 15.41 -13.10 -36.53
N LEU A 43 15.59 -12.95 -35.21
CA LEU A 43 16.67 -13.60 -34.46
C LEU A 43 16.43 -15.11 -34.31
N PRO A 44 17.50 -15.93 -34.32
CA PRO A 44 17.41 -17.32 -33.88
C PRO A 44 17.06 -17.41 -32.39
N GLU A 45 16.38 -18.49 -31.99
CA GLU A 45 15.85 -18.68 -30.63
C GLU A 45 16.86 -18.42 -29.49
N PRO A 46 18.13 -18.89 -29.54
CA PRO A 46 19.10 -18.61 -28.47
C PRO A 46 19.35 -17.10 -28.25
N GLN A 47 19.32 -16.32 -29.33
CA GLN A 47 19.47 -14.86 -29.29
C GLN A 47 18.20 -14.18 -28.78
N GLN A 48 17.03 -14.68 -29.19
CA GLN A 48 15.75 -14.24 -28.62
C GLN A 48 15.71 -14.46 -27.09
N CYS A 49 16.22 -15.60 -26.61
CA CYS A 49 16.34 -15.86 -25.18
C CYS A 49 17.20 -14.81 -24.46
N ILE A 50 18.34 -14.42 -25.02
CA ILE A 50 19.22 -13.38 -24.46
C ILE A 50 18.49 -12.04 -24.38
N ILE A 51 17.84 -11.62 -25.47
CA ILE A 51 17.09 -10.36 -25.50
C ILE A 51 15.94 -10.38 -24.49
N ALA A 52 15.15 -11.46 -24.43
CA ALA A 52 14.06 -11.59 -23.47
C ALA A 52 14.57 -11.58 -22.01
N ARG A 53 15.69 -12.27 -21.70
CA ARG A 53 16.33 -12.23 -20.38
C ARG A 53 16.81 -10.82 -20.02
N ALA A 54 17.39 -10.08 -20.98
CA ALA A 54 17.87 -8.72 -20.77
C ALA A 54 16.70 -7.75 -20.56
N ALA A 55 15.67 -7.81 -21.41
CA ALA A 55 14.45 -6.99 -21.31
C ALA A 55 13.67 -7.21 -20.00
N ASN A 56 13.74 -8.41 -19.42
CA ASN A 56 13.10 -8.74 -18.14
C ASN A 56 13.83 -8.19 -16.91
N ARG A 57 15.05 -7.64 -17.07
CA ARG A 57 15.77 -7.03 -15.94
C ARG A 57 15.15 -5.70 -15.57
N LYS A 58 15.43 -5.27 -14.34
CA LYS A 58 14.93 -4.00 -13.80
C LYS A 58 15.54 -2.78 -14.51
N TYR A 59 16.77 -2.92 -14.98
CA TYR A 59 17.60 -1.87 -15.57
C TYR A 59 18.14 -2.35 -16.90
N ALA A 60 18.37 -1.43 -17.82
CA ALA A 60 18.84 -1.67 -19.18
C ALA A 60 20.35 -2.00 -19.28
N ILE A 61 20.97 -2.43 -18.18
CA ILE A 61 22.41 -2.72 -18.11
C ILE A 61 22.59 -4.16 -17.64
N ILE A 62 23.37 -4.93 -18.39
CA ILE A 62 23.75 -6.29 -18.03
C ILE A 62 25.26 -6.37 -17.76
N ASN A 63 25.66 -7.20 -16.80
CA ASN A 63 27.06 -7.59 -16.64
C ASN A 63 27.26 -8.92 -17.37
N ARG A 64 28.05 -8.92 -18.44
CA ARG A 64 28.26 -10.10 -19.30
C ARG A 64 28.88 -11.29 -18.58
N GLU A 65 29.71 -11.07 -17.55
CA GLU A 65 30.37 -12.16 -16.80
C GLU A 65 29.34 -13.00 -16.04
N HIS A 66 28.27 -12.36 -15.57
CA HIS A 66 27.20 -13.00 -14.82
C HIS A 66 25.94 -13.23 -15.66
N PHE A 67 26.01 -12.99 -16.98
CA PHE A 67 24.90 -13.17 -17.91
C PHE A 67 25.03 -14.51 -18.65
N TYR A 68 25.00 -15.60 -17.90
CA TYR A 68 25.08 -16.97 -18.39
C TYR A 68 23.85 -17.76 -17.93
N TYR A 69 23.21 -18.48 -18.85
CA TYR A 69 22.00 -19.26 -18.62
C TYR A 69 22.16 -20.63 -19.26
N GLU A 70 21.97 -21.70 -18.49
CA GLU A 70 22.22 -23.09 -18.92
C GLU A 70 21.30 -23.52 -20.07
N GLU A 71 20.09 -22.98 -20.13
CA GLU A 71 19.10 -23.30 -21.17
C GLU A 71 19.41 -22.68 -22.55
N ILE A 72 20.41 -21.80 -22.64
CA ILE A 72 20.81 -21.12 -23.87
C ILE A 72 22.08 -21.78 -24.41
N ASN A 73 22.04 -22.29 -25.63
CA ASN A 73 23.23 -22.89 -26.25
C ASN A 73 24.30 -21.82 -26.54
N GLN A 74 25.52 -22.03 -26.02
CA GLN A 74 26.68 -21.14 -26.19
C GLN A 74 26.37 -19.66 -25.94
N PRO A 75 25.90 -19.27 -24.73
CA PRO A 75 25.27 -17.97 -24.50
C PRO A 75 26.22 -16.78 -24.72
N GLN A 76 27.51 -16.93 -24.43
CA GLN A 76 28.49 -15.86 -24.67
C GLN A 76 28.76 -15.64 -26.17
N VAL A 77 28.80 -16.71 -26.97
CA VAL A 77 28.94 -16.60 -28.44
C VAL A 77 27.72 -15.90 -29.04
N GLN A 78 26.52 -16.25 -28.56
CA GLN A 78 25.29 -15.60 -28.98
C GLN A 78 25.25 -14.13 -28.54
N LEU A 79 25.74 -13.81 -27.35
CA LEU A 79 25.86 -12.43 -26.86
C LEU A 79 26.85 -11.62 -27.71
N ASP A 80 28.01 -12.17 -28.07
CA ASP A 80 28.99 -11.50 -28.92
C ASP A 80 28.42 -11.20 -30.33
N ALA A 81 27.63 -12.10 -30.89
CA ALA A 81 26.90 -11.86 -32.14
C ALA A 81 25.87 -10.72 -32.00
N LEU A 82 25.17 -10.64 -30.85
CA LEU A 82 24.22 -9.56 -30.56
C LEU A 82 24.91 -8.20 -30.33
N ILE A 83 26.10 -8.19 -29.71
CA ILE A 83 26.93 -6.98 -29.61
C ILE A 83 27.34 -6.51 -31.00
N THR A 84 27.80 -7.44 -31.86
CA THR A 84 28.26 -7.12 -33.22
C THR A 84 27.13 -6.59 -34.11
N SER A 85 25.91 -7.10 -33.93
CA SER A 85 24.71 -6.63 -34.62
C SER A 85 24.05 -5.40 -33.98
N GLY A 86 24.63 -4.87 -32.89
CA GLY A 86 24.26 -3.58 -32.33
C GLY A 86 23.11 -3.60 -31.32
N TRP A 87 22.70 -4.76 -30.81
CA TRP A 87 21.69 -4.85 -29.73
C TRP A 87 22.20 -4.33 -28.39
N PHE A 88 23.50 -4.44 -28.18
CA PHE A 88 24.18 -3.99 -26.97
C PHE A 88 25.26 -2.96 -27.31
N GLY A 89 25.44 -1.98 -26.42
CA GLY A 89 26.43 -0.92 -26.52
C GLY A 89 27.28 -0.80 -25.25
N PRO A 90 28.34 0.03 -25.27
CA PRO A 90 29.12 0.34 -24.08
C PRO A 90 28.31 1.10 -23.04
N LEU A 91 28.73 1.03 -21.78
CA LEU A 91 28.10 1.72 -20.66
C LEU A 91 28.01 3.25 -20.85
N SER A 92 28.92 3.85 -21.60
CA SER A 92 28.92 5.30 -21.90
C SER A 92 27.68 5.77 -22.68
N GLU A 93 26.93 4.86 -23.30
CA GLU A 93 25.66 5.19 -23.97
C GLU A 93 24.46 5.17 -23.01
N ALA A 94 24.61 4.58 -21.81
CA ALA A 94 23.51 4.44 -20.87
C ALA A 94 23.17 5.79 -20.20
N PRO A 95 21.89 6.12 -20.03
CA PRO A 95 21.52 7.33 -19.32
C PRO A 95 21.83 7.21 -17.82
N VAL A 96 22.12 8.35 -17.18
CA VAL A 96 22.51 8.47 -15.76
C VAL A 96 21.59 7.70 -14.82
N TRP A 97 20.28 7.74 -15.06
CA TRP A 97 19.28 7.12 -14.19
C TRP A 97 19.25 5.58 -14.28
N GLU A 98 19.61 4.98 -15.43
CA GLU A 98 19.76 3.52 -15.56
C GLU A 98 20.96 3.03 -14.75
N MET A 99 22.07 3.77 -14.84
CA MET A 99 23.29 3.49 -14.09
C MET A 99 23.08 3.69 -12.58
N ALA A 100 22.39 4.77 -12.20
CA ALA A 100 21.97 5.02 -10.83
C ALA A 100 21.01 3.95 -10.31
N GLY A 101 20.28 3.27 -11.19
CA GLY A 101 19.49 2.11 -10.85
C GLY A 101 20.37 0.91 -10.47
N MET A 102 21.34 0.60 -11.32
CA MET A 102 22.20 -0.58 -11.24
C MET A 102 23.18 -0.54 -10.06
N LEU A 103 23.89 0.58 -9.85
CA LEU A 103 24.90 0.70 -8.79
C LEU A 103 24.24 0.84 -7.41
N THR A 104 24.74 0.19 -6.36
CA THR A 104 24.29 0.48 -4.99
C THR A 104 24.88 1.80 -4.49
N LYS A 105 24.31 2.39 -3.42
CA LYS A 105 24.90 3.60 -2.83
C LYS A 105 26.35 3.35 -2.35
N ALA A 106 26.66 2.13 -1.91
CA ALA A 106 28.01 1.76 -1.51
C ALA A 106 28.98 1.77 -2.70
N ASP A 107 28.55 1.24 -3.85
CA ASP A 107 29.35 1.22 -5.09
C ASP A 107 29.67 2.64 -5.56
N VAL A 108 28.68 3.54 -5.54
CA VAL A 108 28.85 4.95 -5.92
C VAL A 108 29.88 5.65 -5.03
N LEU A 109 29.78 5.45 -3.71
CA LEU A 109 30.72 6.02 -2.75
C LEU A 109 32.13 5.46 -2.94
N GLN A 110 32.25 4.19 -3.33
CA GLN A 110 33.55 3.59 -3.62
C GLN A 110 34.15 4.18 -4.90
N CYS A 111 33.37 4.29 -5.97
CA CYS A 111 33.81 4.89 -7.22
C CYS A 111 34.30 6.33 -7.02
N LEU A 112 33.57 7.14 -6.23
CA LEU A 112 33.98 8.49 -5.88
C LEU A 112 35.31 8.55 -5.13
N ARG A 113 35.55 7.61 -4.19
CA ARG A 113 36.83 7.50 -3.48
C ARG A 113 37.97 7.12 -4.42
N ASP A 114 37.74 6.17 -5.32
CA ASP A 114 38.75 5.68 -6.25
C ASP A 114 39.15 6.75 -7.28
N LEU A 115 38.21 7.63 -7.66
CA LEU A 115 38.44 8.80 -8.49
C LEU A 115 39.01 10.01 -7.72
N GLY A 116 39.34 9.85 -6.44
CA GLY A 116 39.92 10.91 -5.61
C GLY A 116 38.98 12.09 -5.35
N VAL A 117 37.67 11.93 -5.55
CA VAL A 117 36.69 13.00 -5.28
C VAL A 117 36.61 13.20 -3.77
N SER A 118 37.01 14.38 -3.30
CA SER A 118 36.99 14.74 -1.88
C SER A 118 35.80 15.66 -1.54
N GLY A 119 35.38 15.69 -0.28
CA GLY A 119 34.38 16.66 0.21
C GLY A 119 32.90 16.30 -0.01
N PHE A 120 32.58 15.13 -0.56
CA PHE A 120 31.19 14.67 -0.65
C PHE A 120 30.66 14.17 0.71
N VAL A 121 29.35 14.35 0.94
CA VAL A 121 28.68 13.93 2.19
C VAL A 121 28.18 12.49 2.06
N VAL A 122 28.69 11.55 2.86
CA VAL A 122 28.30 10.13 2.81
C VAL A 122 26.78 9.92 3.03
N SER A 123 26.16 10.75 3.85
CA SER A 123 24.72 10.71 4.11
C SER A 123 23.87 11.34 2.98
N ALA A 124 24.48 11.98 1.98
CA ALA A 124 23.78 12.59 0.84
C ALA A 124 22.89 11.59 0.09
N LYS A 125 21.91 12.11 -0.64
CA LYS A 125 21.03 11.27 -1.43
C LYS A 125 21.83 10.61 -2.56
N LYS A 126 21.43 9.39 -2.93
CA LYS A 126 22.11 8.64 -4.00
C LYS A 126 22.17 9.44 -5.30
N ALA A 127 21.10 10.15 -5.66
CA ALA A 127 21.07 10.98 -6.86
C ALA A 127 22.14 12.09 -6.86
N GLU A 128 22.33 12.80 -5.73
CA GLU A 128 23.37 13.83 -5.59
C GLU A 128 24.78 13.22 -5.74
N LEU A 129 25.00 12.04 -5.15
CA LEU A 129 26.27 11.32 -5.29
C LEU A 129 26.51 10.81 -6.71
N MET A 130 25.45 10.41 -7.42
CA MET A 130 25.54 10.00 -8.82
C MET A 130 25.97 11.17 -9.70
N THR A 131 25.37 12.37 -9.54
CA THR A 131 25.78 13.56 -10.30
C THR A 131 27.27 13.84 -10.13
N LEU A 132 27.76 13.86 -8.88
CA LEU A 132 29.19 14.04 -8.60
C LEU A 132 30.07 12.96 -9.25
N LEU A 133 29.60 11.71 -9.26
CA LEU A 133 30.32 10.60 -9.89
C LEU A 133 30.42 10.81 -11.41
N PHE A 134 29.33 11.22 -12.06
CA PHE A 134 29.33 11.47 -13.50
C PHE A 134 30.24 12.63 -13.89
N ASP A 135 30.22 13.74 -13.14
CA ASP A 135 31.13 14.87 -13.39
C ASP A 135 32.61 14.44 -13.28
N ALA A 136 32.93 13.58 -12.31
CA ALA A 136 34.27 13.02 -12.16
C ALA A 136 34.64 12.02 -13.27
N VAL A 137 33.70 11.17 -13.67
CA VAL A 137 33.90 10.18 -14.75
C VAL A 137 34.09 10.85 -16.10
N GLU A 138 33.38 11.93 -16.40
CA GLU A 138 33.51 12.66 -17.67
C GLU A 138 34.94 13.21 -17.85
N THR A 139 35.61 13.55 -16.75
CA THR A 139 36.97 14.12 -16.77
C THR A 139 38.07 13.07 -16.61
N GLN A 140 37.84 12.02 -15.82
CA GLN A 140 38.89 11.05 -15.41
C GLN A 140 38.66 9.63 -15.96
N GLY A 141 37.50 9.36 -16.56
CA GLY A 141 37.06 8.01 -16.90
C GLY A 141 36.51 7.23 -15.70
N TRP A 142 36.02 6.01 -15.95
CA TRP A 142 35.53 5.12 -14.89
C TRP A 142 36.69 4.53 -14.07
N PRO A 143 36.54 4.36 -12.74
CA PRO A 143 37.57 3.75 -11.92
C PRO A 143 37.69 2.25 -12.23
N SER A 144 38.90 1.71 -12.11
CA SER A 144 39.20 0.28 -12.34
C SER A 144 38.46 -0.67 -11.38
N SER A 145 37.93 -0.16 -10.26
CA SER A 145 37.09 -0.92 -9.34
C SER A 145 35.73 -1.28 -9.93
N LEU A 146 35.30 -0.61 -11.01
CA LEU A 146 34.13 -0.96 -11.79
C LEU A 146 34.60 -1.50 -13.15
N SER A 147 34.45 -2.81 -13.36
CA SER A 147 34.73 -3.48 -14.65
C SER A 147 33.71 -3.08 -15.72
N VAL A 148 33.79 -1.83 -16.17
CA VAL A 148 32.85 -1.24 -17.13
C VAL A 148 32.90 -1.90 -18.50
N GLU A 149 34.02 -2.52 -18.85
CA GLU A 149 34.19 -3.34 -20.05
C GLU A 149 33.25 -4.55 -20.09
N HIS A 150 32.77 -5.01 -18.94
CA HIS A 150 31.81 -6.10 -18.82
C HIS A 150 30.36 -5.62 -18.74
N LEU A 151 30.14 -4.30 -18.62
CA LEU A 151 28.81 -3.71 -18.51
C LEU A 151 28.30 -3.28 -19.89
N LEU A 152 27.22 -3.92 -20.32
CA LEU A 152 26.62 -3.71 -21.62
C LEU A 152 25.26 -3.01 -21.47
N PHE A 153 25.09 -1.89 -22.17
CA PHE A 153 23.84 -1.17 -22.28
C PHE A 153 22.94 -1.80 -23.35
N CYS A 154 21.67 -2.02 -23.01
CA CYS A 154 20.65 -2.54 -23.93
C CYS A 154 20.15 -1.39 -24.81
N ARG A 155 20.65 -1.27 -26.05
CA ARG A 155 20.30 -0.17 -26.96
C ARG A 155 18.81 -0.15 -27.34
N PHE A 156 18.12 -1.27 -27.17
CA PHE A 156 16.68 -1.42 -27.38
C PHE A 156 15.81 -0.94 -26.21
N ASP A 157 16.39 -0.47 -25.10
CA ASP A 157 15.62 -0.07 -23.90
C ASP A 157 14.54 0.97 -24.18
N SER A 158 14.83 1.99 -24.98
CA SER A 158 13.84 3.03 -25.30
C SER A 158 12.58 2.47 -25.98
N ALA A 159 12.74 1.55 -26.93
CA ALA A 159 11.63 0.84 -27.56
C ALA A 159 10.90 -0.06 -26.54
N MET A 160 11.65 -0.79 -25.71
CA MET A 160 11.08 -1.65 -24.68
C MET A 160 10.25 -0.86 -23.65
N ARG A 161 10.73 0.29 -23.18
CA ARG A 161 10.00 1.16 -22.25
C ARG A 161 8.70 1.66 -22.86
N TYR A 162 8.69 2.02 -24.14
CA TYR A 162 7.48 2.46 -24.82
C TYR A 162 6.48 1.31 -25.02
N LEU A 163 6.94 0.13 -25.45
CA LEU A 163 6.09 -1.06 -25.56
C LEU A 163 5.49 -1.46 -24.20
N LEU A 164 6.29 -1.49 -23.13
CA LEU A 164 5.79 -1.77 -21.77
C LEU A 164 4.79 -0.72 -21.32
N PHE A 165 5.02 0.55 -21.65
CA PHE A 165 4.09 1.63 -21.36
C PHE A 165 2.74 1.44 -22.08
N LEU A 166 2.74 1.12 -23.38
CA LEU A 166 1.52 0.83 -24.13
C LEU A 166 0.79 -0.40 -23.58
N TYR A 167 1.51 -1.45 -23.20
CA TYR A 167 0.91 -2.67 -22.69
C TYR A 167 0.35 -2.52 -21.27
N PHE A 168 1.05 -1.88 -20.34
CA PHE A 168 0.63 -1.74 -18.94
C PHE A 168 -0.08 -0.42 -18.62
N GLY A 169 -0.05 0.54 -19.54
CA GLY A 169 -0.57 1.89 -19.35
C GLY A 169 0.17 2.68 -18.27
N ASN A 170 1.43 2.31 -17.95
CA ASN A 170 2.30 2.99 -17.00
C ASN A 170 3.77 2.58 -17.14
N ASN A 171 4.69 3.39 -16.61
CA ASN A 171 6.15 3.18 -16.70
C ASN A 171 6.73 2.17 -15.69
N LYS A 172 5.92 1.65 -14.75
CA LYS A 172 6.32 0.66 -13.73
C LYS A 172 5.98 -0.78 -14.11
N GLY A 173 5.21 -0.96 -15.19
CA GLY A 173 4.85 -2.28 -15.70
C GLY A 173 6.10 -3.10 -16.06
N ARG A 174 6.08 -4.38 -15.70
CA ARG A 174 7.17 -5.34 -15.94
C ARG A 174 6.59 -6.70 -16.31
N LEU A 175 7.37 -7.45 -17.09
CA LEU A 175 7.00 -8.77 -17.61
C LEU A 175 7.01 -9.89 -16.56
N ASN A 176 7.61 -9.66 -15.39
CA ASN A 176 7.51 -10.60 -14.27
C ASN A 176 6.05 -10.85 -13.79
N GLN A 177 5.11 -9.98 -14.18
CA GLN A 177 3.68 -10.17 -13.92
C GLN A 177 3.11 -11.43 -14.61
N PHE A 178 3.62 -11.80 -15.79
CA PHE A 178 3.22 -13.04 -16.47
C PHE A 178 3.64 -14.27 -15.66
N SER A 179 4.84 -14.24 -15.10
CA SER A 179 5.34 -15.29 -14.20
C SER A 179 4.54 -15.36 -12.90
N MET A 180 4.20 -14.22 -12.29
CA MET A 180 3.35 -14.19 -11.10
C MET A 180 1.93 -14.71 -11.39
N ARG A 181 1.39 -14.46 -12.59
CA ARG A 181 0.11 -15.02 -13.06
C ARG A 181 0.18 -16.53 -13.14
N ASP A 182 1.16 -17.07 -13.86
CA ASP A 182 1.24 -18.51 -14.13
C ASP A 182 1.56 -19.33 -12.86
N LEU A 183 2.32 -18.75 -11.93
CA LEU A 183 2.55 -19.30 -10.59
C LEU A 183 1.32 -19.23 -9.67
N GLY A 184 0.26 -18.54 -10.07
CA GLY A 184 -0.96 -18.35 -9.27
C GLY A 184 -0.82 -17.35 -8.12
N ILE A 185 0.28 -16.57 -8.09
CA ILE A 185 0.55 -15.53 -7.09
C ILE A 185 -0.30 -14.28 -7.40
N MET A 186 -0.44 -13.96 -8.69
CA MET A 186 -1.24 -12.84 -9.18
C MET A 186 -2.49 -13.36 -9.89
N ARG A 187 -3.65 -12.86 -9.50
CA ARG A 187 -4.90 -13.09 -10.25
C ARG A 187 -5.05 -12.02 -11.32
N THR A 188 -5.42 -12.42 -12.53
CA THR A 188 -5.64 -11.56 -13.69
C THR A 188 -7.09 -11.68 -14.19
N ARG A 189 -7.45 -10.93 -15.25
CA ARG A 189 -8.80 -10.92 -15.83
C ARG A 189 -8.82 -11.35 -17.30
N GLN A 190 -8.32 -12.54 -17.61
CA GLN A 190 -8.23 -13.03 -19.00
C GLN A 190 -9.55 -12.94 -19.78
N GLN A 191 -10.69 -13.25 -19.15
CA GLN A 191 -12.01 -13.24 -19.79
C GLN A 191 -12.61 -11.84 -20.00
N ALA A 192 -11.99 -10.78 -19.49
CA ALA A 192 -12.51 -9.42 -19.56
C ALA A 192 -11.67 -8.52 -20.49
N VAL A 193 -10.68 -9.07 -21.19
CA VAL A 193 -9.79 -8.29 -22.07
C VAL A 193 -10.51 -7.91 -23.36
N SER A 194 -10.46 -6.64 -23.75
CA SER A 194 -10.93 -6.17 -25.05
C SER A 194 -9.79 -6.12 -26.08
N ASP A 195 -10.10 -6.31 -27.37
CA ASP A 195 -9.18 -6.03 -28.47
C ASP A 195 -9.21 -4.52 -28.81
N GLN A 196 -8.81 -3.70 -27.85
CA GLN A 196 -8.78 -2.24 -27.97
C GLN A 196 -7.39 -1.71 -27.66
N ALA A 197 -7.04 -0.59 -28.27
CA ALA A 197 -5.84 0.15 -27.94
C ALA A 197 -6.10 1.07 -26.73
N ARG A 198 -5.05 1.40 -25.97
CA ARG A 198 -5.17 2.35 -24.84
C ARG A 198 -5.35 3.80 -25.28
N PHE A 199 -4.88 4.11 -26.47
CA PHE A 199 -4.88 5.44 -27.07
C PHE A 199 -5.49 5.33 -28.46
N ASP A 200 -6.19 6.37 -28.88
CA ASP A 200 -6.83 6.41 -30.19
C ASP A 200 -5.83 6.79 -31.29
N ILE A 201 -4.84 7.64 -30.97
CA ILE A 201 -3.86 8.15 -31.93
C ILE A 201 -2.41 8.05 -31.41
N PRO A 202 -1.41 7.86 -32.30
CA PRO A 202 -0.01 7.73 -31.92
C PRO A 202 0.57 8.96 -31.22
N GLU A 203 0.16 10.16 -31.63
CA GLU A 203 0.66 11.43 -31.09
C GLU A 203 0.35 11.54 -29.60
N ASP A 204 -0.84 11.11 -29.18
CA ASP A 204 -1.27 11.14 -27.79
C ASP A 204 -0.54 10.09 -26.93
N ALA A 205 -0.31 8.90 -27.49
CA ALA A 205 0.48 7.86 -26.84
C ALA A 205 1.93 8.30 -26.62
N GLN A 206 2.52 8.97 -27.61
CA GLN A 206 3.87 9.53 -27.51
C GLN A 206 3.96 10.68 -26.50
N ALA A 207 2.97 11.58 -26.50
CA ALA A 207 2.89 12.65 -25.51
C ALA A 207 2.78 12.07 -24.08
N ALA A 208 1.86 11.12 -23.86
CA ALA A 208 1.69 10.46 -22.58
C ALA A 208 2.98 9.75 -22.12
N PHE A 209 3.67 9.04 -23.03
CA PHE A 209 4.94 8.39 -22.74
C PHE A 209 6.03 9.39 -22.38
N HIS A 210 6.19 10.48 -23.15
CA HIS A 210 7.14 11.55 -22.88
C HIS A 210 7.02 12.10 -21.46
N TYR A 211 5.79 12.44 -21.06
CA TYR A 211 5.53 12.96 -19.72
C TYR A 211 5.74 11.89 -18.64
N ALA A 212 5.31 10.65 -18.88
CA ALA A 212 5.50 9.56 -17.94
C ALA A 212 6.97 9.22 -17.72
N SER A 213 7.78 9.14 -18.78
CA SER A 213 9.19 8.78 -18.71
C SER A 213 10.03 9.94 -18.16
N GLY A 214 9.81 11.16 -18.65
CA GLY A 214 10.61 12.31 -18.27
C GLY A 214 10.47 12.68 -16.78
N ALA A 215 9.28 12.50 -16.20
CA ALA A 215 9.06 12.79 -14.78
C ALA A 215 9.93 11.92 -13.85
N ASP A 216 10.26 10.69 -14.24
CA ASP A 216 11.12 9.79 -13.45
C ASP A 216 12.60 10.23 -13.47
N GLU A 217 13.00 11.00 -14.48
CA GLU A 217 14.39 11.38 -14.72
C GLU A 217 14.82 12.63 -13.93
N PHE A 218 13.87 13.49 -13.53
CA PHE A 218 14.14 14.77 -12.87
C PHE A 218 14.99 14.69 -11.59
N ASP A 219 14.95 13.56 -10.89
CA ASP A 219 15.72 13.38 -9.67
C ASP A 219 17.22 13.24 -9.94
N PHE A 220 17.61 12.98 -11.19
CA PHE A 220 18.99 12.78 -11.64
C PHE A 220 19.54 13.93 -12.49
N LEU A 221 18.70 14.92 -12.81
CA LEU A 221 19.10 16.11 -13.58
C LEU A 221 19.66 17.19 -12.65
N ASN A 222 20.70 17.87 -13.10
CA ASN A 222 21.25 19.05 -12.43
C ASN A 222 20.36 20.30 -12.66
N ASN A 223 20.67 21.39 -11.97
CA ASN A 223 19.86 22.61 -12.04
C ASN A 223 19.79 23.21 -13.45
N ASN A 224 20.88 23.18 -14.21
CA ASN A 224 20.92 23.73 -15.58
C ASN A 224 20.10 22.87 -16.54
N GLU A 225 20.17 21.54 -16.40
CA GLU A 225 19.38 20.60 -17.19
C GLU A 225 17.88 20.75 -16.90
N LEU A 226 17.48 20.92 -15.63
CA LEU A 226 16.09 21.19 -15.26
C LEU A 226 15.56 22.50 -15.84
N LEU A 227 16.39 23.57 -15.84
CA LEU A 227 16.04 24.84 -16.48
C LEU A 227 15.91 24.70 -17.99
N ALA A 228 16.87 24.03 -18.64
CA ALA A 228 16.85 23.79 -20.07
C ALA A 228 15.63 22.96 -20.48
N LEU A 229 15.25 21.97 -19.65
CA LEU A 229 14.04 21.18 -19.86
C LEU A 229 12.78 22.04 -19.75
N GLY A 230 12.75 22.97 -18.80
CA GLY A 230 11.67 23.94 -18.63
C GLY A 230 11.50 24.89 -19.81
N ALA A 231 12.56 25.13 -20.59
CA ALA A 231 12.53 25.99 -21.77
C ALA A 231 12.09 25.26 -23.07
N LYS A 232 12.09 23.93 -23.08
CA LYS A 232 11.71 23.16 -24.29
C LYS A 232 10.19 23.17 -24.51
N PRO A 233 9.72 23.26 -25.77
CA PRO A 233 8.31 23.03 -26.10
C PRO A 233 7.85 21.67 -25.58
N GLN A 234 6.63 21.64 -25.05
CA GLN A 234 6.02 20.44 -24.49
C GLN A 234 5.05 19.84 -25.51
N PRO A 235 4.95 18.50 -25.62
CA PRO A 235 4.01 17.86 -26.52
C PRO A 235 2.55 18.27 -26.25
N GLU A 236 1.72 18.33 -27.28
CA GLU A 236 0.29 18.51 -27.09
C GLU A 236 -0.36 17.24 -26.54
N THR A 237 -1.46 17.41 -25.78
CA THR A 237 -2.24 16.32 -25.18
C THR A 237 -3.61 16.26 -25.81
N PHE A 238 -4.07 15.06 -26.18
CA PHE A 238 -5.32 14.84 -26.91
C PHE A 238 -6.36 14.03 -26.13
N SER A 239 -5.97 13.36 -25.04
CA SER A 239 -6.87 12.59 -24.18
C SER A 239 -6.68 12.90 -22.69
N THR A 240 -7.62 12.43 -21.87
CA THR A 240 -7.50 12.50 -20.40
C THR A 240 -6.25 11.75 -19.91
N ILE A 241 -5.81 10.69 -20.60
CA ILE A 241 -4.66 9.90 -20.17
C ILE A 241 -3.38 10.73 -20.28
N SER A 242 -3.12 11.35 -21.43
CA SER A 242 -1.93 12.18 -21.63
C SER A 242 -1.96 13.44 -20.75
N GLN A 243 -3.13 14.04 -20.54
CA GLN A 243 -3.31 15.16 -19.61
C GLN A 243 -2.92 14.81 -18.17
N VAL A 244 -3.32 13.64 -17.67
CA VAL A 244 -2.94 13.17 -16.32
C VAL A 244 -1.42 12.99 -16.18
N TYR A 245 -0.74 12.52 -17.22
CA TYR A 245 0.72 12.43 -17.21
C TYR A 245 1.39 13.80 -17.30
N ALA A 246 0.89 14.68 -18.17
CA ALA A 246 1.36 16.06 -18.31
C ALA A 246 1.26 16.82 -16.98
N GLU A 247 0.13 16.70 -16.28
CA GLU A 247 -0.07 17.31 -14.97
C GLU A 247 0.99 16.84 -13.96
N ARG A 248 1.22 15.53 -13.86
CA ARG A 248 2.24 14.98 -12.93
C ARG A 248 3.63 15.50 -13.27
N TYR A 249 3.96 15.53 -14.56
CA TYR A 249 5.22 16.03 -15.07
C TYR A 249 5.41 17.51 -14.69
N HIS A 250 4.46 18.38 -15.04
CA HIS A 250 4.50 19.81 -14.77
C HIS A 250 4.52 20.11 -13.26
N THR A 251 3.75 19.38 -12.46
CA THR A 251 3.74 19.50 -11.00
C THR A 251 5.11 19.18 -10.40
N LYS A 252 5.72 18.06 -10.83
CA LYS A 252 7.03 17.63 -10.34
C LYS A 252 8.13 18.58 -10.79
N LEU A 253 8.12 19.01 -12.05
CA LEU A 253 9.10 19.96 -12.60
C LEU A 253 9.00 21.32 -11.92
N GLY A 254 7.80 21.91 -11.86
CA GLY A 254 7.56 23.17 -11.16
C GLY A 254 7.99 23.11 -9.70
N SER A 255 7.71 22.00 -9.01
CA SER A 255 8.18 21.77 -7.64
C SER A 255 9.70 21.78 -7.49
N LYS A 256 10.44 21.23 -8.44
CA LYS A 256 11.91 21.21 -8.46
C LYS A 256 12.49 22.59 -8.77
N LEU A 257 11.85 23.32 -9.68
CA LEU A 257 12.27 24.66 -10.09
C LEU A 257 12.07 25.71 -9.00
N LEU A 258 11.21 25.50 -7.99
CA LEU A 258 10.97 26.49 -6.92
C LEU A 258 12.21 26.98 -6.19
N SER A 259 13.25 26.16 -6.07
CA SER A 259 14.53 26.54 -5.45
C SER A 259 15.58 27.04 -6.45
N ILE A 260 15.27 27.04 -7.74
CA ILE A 260 16.20 27.36 -8.84
C ILE A 260 15.73 28.64 -9.56
N ASP A 261 14.51 28.61 -10.10
CA ASP A 261 13.81 29.72 -10.75
C ASP A 261 12.33 29.66 -10.40
N ARG A 262 11.90 30.56 -9.51
CA ARG A 262 10.51 30.61 -9.03
C ARG A 262 9.53 31.06 -10.10
N HIS A 263 9.93 31.94 -11.02
CA HIS A 263 9.04 32.41 -12.06
C HIS A 263 8.69 31.27 -13.02
N ALA A 264 9.71 30.55 -13.49
CA ALA A 264 9.51 29.34 -14.30
C ALA A 264 8.72 28.27 -13.53
N ALA A 265 9.01 28.07 -12.24
CA ALA A 265 8.29 27.13 -11.40
C ALA A 265 6.78 27.41 -11.34
N LEU A 266 6.39 28.67 -11.15
CA LEU A 266 4.99 29.06 -11.09
C LEU A 266 4.29 28.89 -12.44
N GLN A 267 4.95 29.18 -13.57
CA GLN A 267 4.37 28.93 -14.90
C GLN A 267 4.06 27.44 -15.12
N PHE A 268 4.95 26.54 -14.67
CA PHE A 268 4.71 25.10 -14.76
C PHE A 268 3.59 24.62 -13.83
N LEU A 269 3.55 25.14 -12.59
CA LEU A 269 2.48 24.81 -11.64
C LEU A 269 1.13 25.35 -12.09
N GLU A 270 1.09 26.48 -12.79
CA GLU A 270 -0.13 27.07 -13.34
C GLU A 270 -0.71 26.26 -14.50
N LYS A 271 0.16 25.74 -15.39
CA LYS A 271 -0.22 24.88 -16.51
C LYS A 271 -0.74 23.51 -16.07
N ALA A 272 -0.40 23.06 -14.86
CA ALA A 272 -0.86 21.78 -14.32
C ALA A 272 -2.28 21.94 -13.72
N PRO A 273 -3.31 21.32 -14.31
CA PRO A 273 -4.70 21.58 -13.92
C PRO A 273 -5.11 20.95 -12.59
N GLY A 274 -4.37 19.96 -12.07
CA GLY A 274 -4.80 19.21 -10.89
C GLY A 274 -4.61 19.92 -9.56
N ASP A 275 -5.41 19.47 -8.60
CA ASP A 275 -5.58 20.09 -7.29
C ASP A 275 -4.26 20.37 -6.56
N ALA A 276 -3.33 19.41 -6.59
CA ALA A 276 -2.06 19.52 -5.87
C ALA A 276 -1.16 20.61 -6.48
N ALA A 277 -1.16 20.75 -7.80
CA ALA A 277 -0.40 21.78 -8.48
C ALA A 277 -1.01 23.15 -8.25
N LYS A 278 -2.34 23.26 -8.37
CA LYS A 278 -3.07 24.51 -8.13
C LYS A 278 -2.93 24.99 -6.69
N GLU A 279 -3.07 24.09 -5.71
CA GLU A 279 -2.82 24.41 -4.30
C GLU A 279 -1.38 24.90 -4.09
N LYS A 280 -0.40 24.23 -4.68
CA LYS A 280 1.00 24.61 -4.55
C LYS A 280 1.27 25.97 -5.18
N TRP A 281 0.73 26.22 -6.37
CA TRP A 281 0.77 27.52 -7.03
C TRP A 281 0.18 28.61 -6.14
N LEU A 282 -1.04 28.41 -5.59
CA LEU A 282 -1.71 29.38 -4.72
C LEU A 282 -0.88 29.71 -3.47
N ARG A 283 -0.26 28.70 -2.86
CA ARG A 283 0.60 28.89 -1.67
C ARG A 283 1.88 29.65 -2.00
N GLU A 284 2.55 29.30 -3.10
CA GLU A 284 3.83 29.92 -3.47
C GLU A 284 3.63 31.33 -4.07
N ALA A 285 2.63 31.53 -4.93
CA ALA A 285 2.25 32.85 -5.45
C ALA A 285 1.85 33.83 -4.32
N TYR A 286 1.16 33.35 -3.28
CA TYR A 286 0.84 34.17 -2.10
C TYR A 286 2.12 34.60 -1.36
N LYS A 287 3.11 33.70 -1.23
CA LYS A 287 4.41 34.02 -0.61
C LYS A 287 5.21 35.01 -1.44
N GLU A 288 5.07 35.01 -2.76
CA GLU A 288 5.66 36.02 -3.67
C GLU A 288 4.97 37.38 -3.60
N GLY A 289 3.87 37.52 -2.85
CA GLY A 289 3.14 38.77 -2.72
C GLY A 289 2.07 38.99 -3.80
N ARG A 290 1.78 37.99 -4.65
CA ARG A 290 0.69 38.03 -5.66
C ARG A 290 -0.70 37.84 -5.00
N LYS A 291 -0.99 38.64 -3.97
CA LYS A 291 -2.14 38.41 -3.09
C LYS A 291 -3.48 38.64 -3.78
N ASP A 292 -3.61 39.63 -4.65
CA ASP A 292 -4.87 39.92 -5.33
C ASP A 292 -5.18 38.87 -6.41
N GLU A 293 -4.16 38.43 -7.15
CA GLU A 293 -4.26 37.34 -8.12
C GLU A 293 -4.66 36.02 -7.44
N VAL A 294 -4.01 35.67 -6.34
CA VAL A 294 -4.37 34.50 -5.53
C VAL A 294 -5.81 34.62 -5.00
N LYS A 295 -6.23 35.82 -4.59
CA LYS A 295 -7.59 36.05 -4.11
C LYS A 295 -8.62 35.76 -5.20
N ALA A 296 -8.45 36.33 -6.38
CA ALA A 296 -9.35 36.11 -7.52
C ALA A 296 -9.40 34.64 -7.94
N GLN A 297 -8.28 33.94 -7.93
CA GLN A 297 -8.22 32.51 -8.24
C GLN A 297 -8.94 31.65 -7.18
N LEU A 298 -8.83 32.01 -5.89
CA LEU A 298 -9.58 31.31 -4.82
C LEU A 298 -11.08 31.53 -4.98
N GLU A 299 -11.51 32.76 -5.24
CA GLU A 299 -12.92 33.10 -5.47
C GLU A 299 -13.48 32.32 -6.67
N ALA A 300 -12.75 32.28 -7.79
CA ALA A 300 -13.15 31.50 -8.96
C ALA A 300 -13.27 29.99 -8.68
N ILE A 301 -12.37 29.42 -7.87
CA ILE A 301 -12.45 28.01 -7.44
C ILE A 301 -13.66 27.78 -6.53
N ILE A 302 -13.96 28.72 -5.63
CA ILE A 302 -15.10 28.60 -4.72
C ILE A 302 -16.42 28.68 -5.49
N ASP A 303 -16.51 29.58 -6.48
CA ASP A 303 -17.70 29.77 -7.30
C ASP A 303 -17.95 28.59 -8.27
N SER A 304 -16.88 27.99 -8.80
CA SER A 304 -16.95 26.87 -9.75
C SER A 304 -15.82 25.86 -9.51
N PRO A 305 -15.96 24.98 -8.49
CA PRO A 305 -14.91 24.06 -8.09
C PRO A 305 -14.69 22.94 -9.11
N ALA A 306 -13.42 22.66 -9.43
CA ALA A 306 -13.04 21.52 -10.28
C ALA A 306 -13.10 20.17 -9.53
N SER A 307 -12.98 20.20 -8.21
CA SER A 307 -13.15 19.04 -7.32
C SER A 307 -13.53 19.50 -5.92
N ASP A 308 -14.19 18.63 -5.14
CA ASP A 308 -14.52 18.92 -3.73
C ASP A 308 -13.26 19.06 -2.87
N THR A 309 -12.22 18.30 -3.24
CA THR A 309 -10.92 18.41 -2.59
C THR A 309 -10.44 19.85 -2.77
N LEU A 310 -10.29 20.35 -3.99
CA LEU A 310 -9.81 21.71 -4.28
C LEU A 310 -10.67 22.79 -3.62
N LEU A 311 -12.00 22.65 -3.65
CA LEU A 311 -12.93 23.54 -2.96
C LEU A 311 -12.59 23.69 -1.47
N ALA A 312 -12.47 22.56 -0.76
CA ALA A 312 -12.20 22.57 0.68
C ALA A 312 -10.87 23.26 1.03
N PHE A 313 -9.85 23.19 0.16
CA PHE A 313 -8.63 23.96 0.34
C PHE A 313 -8.84 25.44 0.06
N ALA A 314 -9.52 25.79 -1.02
CA ALA A 314 -9.72 27.17 -1.42
C ALA A 314 -10.48 27.95 -0.34
N GLU A 315 -11.58 27.39 0.19
CA GLU A 315 -12.33 27.97 1.29
C GLU A 315 -11.47 28.17 2.55
N ASP A 316 -10.75 27.13 2.98
CA ASP A 316 -9.89 27.19 4.16
C ASP A 316 -8.77 28.22 4.00
N PHE A 317 -8.09 28.21 2.86
CA PHE A 317 -6.98 29.11 2.58
C PHE A 317 -7.47 30.56 2.45
N TYR A 318 -8.60 30.78 1.80
CA TYR A 318 -9.24 32.09 1.66
C TYR A 318 -9.60 32.67 3.04
N GLN A 319 -10.28 31.89 3.89
CA GLN A 319 -10.67 32.31 5.24
C GLN A 319 -9.44 32.65 6.11
N ARG A 320 -8.38 31.85 6.05
CA ARG A 320 -7.17 32.09 6.85
C ARG A 320 -6.37 33.30 6.36
N LYS A 321 -6.27 33.52 5.04
CA LYS A 321 -5.41 34.56 4.47
C LYS A 321 -6.09 35.92 4.30
N TYR A 322 -7.40 35.95 4.06
CA TYR A 322 -8.14 37.19 3.78
C TYR A 322 -9.17 37.56 4.86
N HIS A 323 -9.61 36.60 5.70
CA HIS A 323 -10.55 36.83 6.79
C HIS A 323 -9.98 36.61 8.20
N LYS A 324 -8.65 36.44 8.31
CA LYS A 324 -7.91 36.30 9.59
C LYS A 324 -8.40 35.14 10.48
N LYS A 325 -9.07 34.13 9.91
CA LYS A 325 -9.41 32.90 10.63
C LYS A 325 -8.11 32.22 11.10
N ARG A 326 -8.02 31.87 12.39
CA ARG A 326 -6.78 31.31 12.97
C ARG A 326 -6.67 29.79 12.80
N THR A 327 -7.80 29.09 12.75
CA THR A 327 -7.90 27.63 12.69
C THR A 327 -8.47 27.16 11.37
N SER A 328 -8.15 25.91 10.99
CA SER A 328 -8.73 25.30 9.79
C SER A 328 -10.12 24.73 10.07
N VAL A 329 -10.95 24.55 9.03
CA VAL A 329 -12.26 23.86 9.15
C VAL A 329 -12.12 22.50 9.85
N VAL A 330 -11.09 21.76 9.45
CA VAL A 330 -10.77 20.43 9.96
C VAL A 330 -10.39 20.46 11.45
N THR A 331 -9.71 21.51 11.89
CA THR A 331 -9.40 21.76 13.30
C THR A 331 -10.65 22.14 14.10
N ASP A 332 -11.53 22.96 13.54
CA ASP A 332 -12.76 23.38 14.21
C ASP A 332 -13.71 22.20 14.41
N MET A 333 -13.86 21.34 13.39
CA MET A 333 -14.63 20.10 13.48
C MET A 333 -14.10 19.18 14.60
N LEU A 334 -12.77 19.02 14.70
CA LEU A 334 -12.18 18.21 15.76
C LEU A 334 -12.39 18.81 17.16
N ARG A 335 -12.31 20.15 17.30
CA ARG A 335 -12.55 20.82 18.59
C ARG A 335 -14.01 20.74 19.03
N ASN A 336 -14.91 20.73 18.06
CA ASN A 336 -16.35 20.57 18.27
C ASN A 336 -16.75 19.09 18.18
N ALA A 337 -15.85 18.17 18.54
CA ALA A 337 -16.12 16.74 18.51
C ALA A 337 -17.45 16.44 19.21
N SER A 338 -18.28 15.66 18.52
CA SER A 338 -19.66 15.40 18.95
C SER A 338 -19.71 14.47 20.16
N ARG A 339 -18.65 13.67 20.37
CA ARG A 339 -18.59 12.67 21.44
C ARG A 339 -17.16 12.42 21.91
N THR A 340 -17.02 12.11 23.19
CA THR A 340 -15.79 11.56 23.78
C THR A 340 -16.09 10.18 24.37
N LEU A 341 -15.28 9.19 24.01
CA LEU A 341 -15.30 7.85 24.58
C LEU A 341 -14.05 7.60 25.41
N GLN A 342 -14.22 6.99 26.57
CA GLN A 342 -13.13 6.47 27.35
C GLN A 342 -12.85 5.03 26.92
N LEU A 343 -11.62 4.75 26.50
CA LEU A 343 -11.15 3.40 26.20
C LEU A 343 -9.95 3.04 27.07
N ASP A 344 -9.85 1.76 27.42
CA ASP A 344 -8.66 1.25 28.09
C ASP A 344 -7.39 1.51 27.26
N GLU A 345 -6.31 1.95 27.90
CA GLU A 345 -5.04 2.31 27.25
C GLU A 345 -4.45 1.15 26.43
N SER A 346 -4.75 -0.11 26.81
CA SER A 346 -4.33 -1.29 26.04
C SER A 346 -4.87 -1.35 24.60
N GLN A 347 -5.94 -0.60 24.31
CA GLN A 347 -6.56 -0.54 22.98
C GLN A 347 -5.86 0.47 22.05
N ASN A 348 -4.82 1.17 22.50
CA ASN A 348 -4.15 2.23 21.73
C ASN A 348 -3.57 1.79 20.37
N GLN A 349 -3.32 0.50 20.17
CA GLN A 349 -2.85 -0.06 18.90
C GLN A 349 -3.97 -0.55 17.97
N ALA A 350 -5.23 -0.51 18.43
CA ALA A 350 -6.40 -0.99 17.70
C ALA A 350 -7.65 -0.18 18.06
N VAL A 351 -7.54 1.15 17.99
CA VAL A 351 -8.53 2.10 18.54
C VAL A 351 -9.93 1.85 18.01
N GLU A 352 -10.10 1.65 16.69
CA GLU A 352 -11.43 1.46 16.12
C GLU A 352 -12.07 0.14 16.57
N GLN A 353 -11.26 -0.91 16.74
CA GLN A 353 -11.72 -2.17 17.29
C GLN A 353 -12.11 -2.03 18.77
N GLY A 354 -11.36 -1.22 19.53
CA GLY A 354 -11.67 -0.85 20.90
C GLY A 354 -13.01 -0.10 21.01
N VAL A 355 -13.28 0.85 20.12
CA VAL A 355 -14.56 1.57 20.05
C VAL A 355 -15.72 0.62 19.71
N ILE A 356 -15.55 -0.27 18.72
CA ILE A 356 -16.59 -1.26 18.37
C ILE A 356 -16.87 -2.19 19.56
N ALA A 357 -15.82 -2.66 20.25
CA ALA A 357 -15.98 -3.49 21.44
C ALA A 357 -16.67 -2.73 22.58
N TRP A 358 -16.39 -1.43 22.73
CA TRP A 358 -17.07 -0.56 23.67
C TRP A 358 -18.57 -0.49 23.37
N TYR A 359 -18.96 -0.25 22.12
CA TYR A 359 -20.38 -0.25 21.73
C TYR A 359 -21.05 -1.61 21.99
N LYS A 360 -20.38 -2.71 21.62
CA LYS A 360 -20.87 -4.07 21.88
C LYS A 360 -21.16 -4.31 23.37
N ARG A 361 -20.28 -3.85 24.28
CA ARG A 361 -20.51 -3.96 25.74
C ARG A 361 -21.72 -3.16 26.24
N HIS A 362 -22.13 -2.14 25.49
CA HIS A 362 -23.30 -1.32 25.78
C HIS A 362 -24.55 -1.79 25.01
N ASN A 363 -24.51 -2.98 24.40
CA ASN A 363 -25.59 -3.53 23.55
C ASN A 363 -25.94 -2.63 22.36
N ILE A 364 -24.94 -1.93 21.82
CA ILE A 364 -25.06 -1.10 20.62
C ILE A 364 -24.31 -1.81 19.49
N GLU A 365 -24.96 -1.94 18.34
CA GLU A 365 -24.34 -2.55 17.16
C GLU A 365 -23.45 -1.55 16.44
N ALA A 366 -22.23 -1.97 16.10
CA ALA A 366 -21.28 -1.16 15.36
C ALA A 366 -20.47 -2.04 14.39
N TRP A 367 -20.20 -1.49 13.21
CA TRP A 367 -19.42 -2.16 12.17
C TRP A 367 -18.25 -1.29 11.75
N ARG A 368 -17.11 -1.93 11.49
CA ARG A 368 -16.00 -1.28 10.80
C ARG A 368 -16.38 -1.07 9.33
N THR A 369 -16.39 0.18 8.89
CA THR A 369 -16.79 0.57 7.54
C THR A 369 -15.59 1.10 6.76
N GLU A 370 -15.05 2.24 7.18
CA GLU A 370 -14.00 3.00 6.51
C GLU A 370 -14.29 3.06 5.00
N ASN A 371 -13.24 2.97 4.19
CA ASN A 371 -13.32 2.94 2.73
C ASN A 371 -13.91 1.64 2.19
N ARG A 372 -13.90 0.54 2.98
CA ARG A 372 -14.24 -0.80 2.51
C ARG A 372 -15.72 -0.91 2.17
N LEU A 373 -16.60 -0.40 3.04
CA LEU A 373 -18.05 -0.43 2.82
C LEU A 373 -18.39 0.19 1.47
N TRP A 374 -18.02 1.46 1.30
CA TRP A 374 -18.40 2.25 0.12
C TRP A 374 -17.74 1.74 -1.16
N ARG A 375 -16.45 1.35 -1.12
CA ARG A 375 -15.78 0.83 -2.32
C ARG A 375 -16.32 -0.53 -2.76
N SER A 376 -16.68 -1.41 -1.82
CA SER A 376 -17.26 -2.72 -2.18
C SER A 376 -18.70 -2.57 -2.67
N LEU A 377 -19.50 -1.70 -2.04
CA LEU A 377 -20.84 -1.34 -2.47
C LEU A 377 -20.83 -0.74 -3.88
N PHE A 378 -19.96 0.25 -4.14
CA PHE A 378 -19.77 0.87 -5.45
C PHE A 378 -19.37 -0.17 -6.51
N ALA A 379 -18.32 -0.95 -6.24
CA ALA A 379 -17.78 -1.91 -7.19
C ALA A 379 -18.77 -3.02 -7.54
N LEU A 380 -19.54 -3.52 -6.56
CA LEU A 380 -20.55 -4.56 -6.79
C LEU A 380 -21.78 -4.00 -7.48
N THR A 381 -22.17 -2.75 -7.18
CA THR A 381 -23.29 -2.09 -7.86
C THR A 381 -22.99 -1.91 -9.34
N PHE A 382 -21.81 -1.41 -9.68
CA PHE A 382 -21.44 -1.09 -11.06
C PHE A 382 -20.58 -2.15 -11.74
N TRP A 383 -20.50 -3.37 -11.20
CA TRP A 383 -19.61 -4.40 -11.73
C TRP A 383 -19.72 -4.64 -13.25
N PRO A 384 -20.94 -4.74 -13.83
CA PRO A 384 -21.07 -4.92 -15.29
C PRO A 384 -20.54 -3.73 -16.08
N ILE A 385 -20.76 -2.50 -15.60
CA ILE A 385 -20.28 -1.30 -16.28
C ILE A 385 -18.76 -1.20 -16.16
N LEU A 386 -18.24 -1.35 -14.95
CA LEU A 386 -16.81 -1.19 -14.63
C LEU A 386 -15.91 -2.21 -15.29
N PHE A 387 -16.41 -3.41 -15.58
CA PHE A 387 -15.52 -4.49 -16.01
C PHE A 387 -16.00 -5.30 -17.21
N GLU A 388 -17.17 -5.00 -17.75
CA GLU A 388 -17.66 -5.58 -18.99
C GLU A 388 -17.79 -4.48 -20.06
N LYS A 389 -18.33 -3.30 -19.71
CA LYS A 389 -18.39 -2.14 -20.61
C LYS A 389 -17.08 -1.34 -20.66
N ASP A 390 -16.51 -1.02 -19.49
CA ASP A 390 -15.17 -0.41 -19.35
C ASP A 390 -14.09 -1.50 -19.28
N ALA A 391 -14.13 -2.41 -20.26
CA ALA A 391 -13.31 -3.61 -20.27
C ALA A 391 -11.81 -3.27 -20.20
N PRO A 392 -11.02 -3.97 -19.36
CA PRO A 392 -9.58 -3.78 -19.31
C PRO A 392 -8.91 -4.06 -20.66
N VAL A 393 -7.90 -3.24 -21.00
CA VAL A 393 -7.14 -3.40 -22.26
C VAL A 393 -6.18 -4.58 -22.19
N THR A 394 -5.65 -4.88 -21.00
CA THR A 394 -4.88 -6.12 -20.78
C THR A 394 -5.34 -6.84 -19.53
N GLU A 395 -5.06 -8.13 -19.41
CA GLU A 395 -5.50 -8.94 -18.27
C GLU A 395 -4.91 -8.46 -16.92
N PHE A 396 -3.86 -7.64 -16.97
CA PHE A 396 -3.18 -7.06 -15.81
C PHE A 396 -3.81 -5.74 -15.35
N ASP A 397 -4.77 -5.17 -16.10
CA ASP A 397 -5.53 -4.01 -15.66
C ASP A 397 -6.51 -4.40 -14.55
N ARG A 398 -6.17 -3.99 -13.32
CA ARG A 398 -7.02 -4.22 -12.14
C ARG A 398 -7.96 -3.06 -11.84
N ARG A 399 -7.70 -1.88 -12.40
CA ARG A 399 -8.56 -0.69 -12.28
C ARG A 399 -9.08 -0.34 -13.66
N PRO A 400 -10.41 -0.21 -13.83
CA PRO A 400 -11.01 0.26 -15.07
C PRO A 400 -10.45 1.63 -15.46
N GLN A 401 -10.35 1.89 -16.76
CA GLN A 401 -9.66 3.08 -17.25
C GLN A 401 -10.43 4.35 -16.90
N SER A 402 -11.75 4.29 -16.94
CA SER A 402 -12.60 5.43 -16.59
C SER A 402 -12.43 5.88 -15.13
N LEU A 403 -12.16 4.93 -14.21
CA LEU A 403 -11.84 5.25 -12.82
C LEU A 403 -10.42 5.80 -12.62
N LYS A 404 -9.45 5.38 -13.46
CA LYS A 404 -8.10 5.97 -13.43
C LYS A 404 -8.13 7.43 -13.90
N ASN A 405 -9.02 7.73 -14.84
CA ASN A 405 -9.19 9.04 -15.47
C ASN A 405 -10.26 9.92 -14.80
N ASN A 406 -10.93 9.40 -13.76
CA ASN A 406 -12.02 10.07 -13.04
C ASN A 406 -13.16 10.59 -13.94
N ASN A 407 -13.54 9.81 -14.95
CA ASN A 407 -14.58 10.18 -15.93
C ASN A 407 -15.65 9.08 -16.10
N PHE A 408 -15.80 8.21 -15.10
CA PHE A 408 -16.72 7.07 -15.13
C PHE A 408 -18.16 7.48 -15.37
N TYR A 409 -18.69 8.44 -14.60
CA TYR A 409 -20.03 8.96 -14.84
C TYR A 409 -20.15 9.63 -16.20
N THR A 410 -19.25 10.55 -16.57
CA THR A 410 -19.31 11.22 -17.88
C THR A 410 -19.37 10.23 -19.04
N THR A 411 -18.59 9.15 -18.97
CA THR A 411 -18.51 8.11 -20.01
C THR A 411 -19.76 7.22 -20.02
N PHE A 412 -20.29 6.85 -18.86
CA PHE A 412 -21.33 5.81 -18.74
C PHE A 412 -22.62 6.30 -18.06
N HIS A 413 -22.91 7.60 -18.04
CA HIS A 413 -24.04 8.19 -17.30
C HIS A 413 -25.38 7.52 -17.65
N THR A 414 -25.64 7.25 -18.94
CA THR A 414 -26.86 6.58 -19.39
C THR A 414 -27.02 5.20 -18.75
N ASP A 415 -25.94 4.42 -18.68
CA ASP A 415 -25.94 3.08 -18.09
C ASP A 415 -26.02 3.10 -16.57
N ILE A 416 -25.31 4.04 -15.94
CA ILE A 416 -25.30 4.24 -14.49
C ILE A 416 -26.70 4.63 -14.02
N ASP A 417 -27.30 5.65 -14.63
CA ASP A 417 -28.64 6.12 -14.26
C ASP A 417 -29.70 5.03 -14.51
N ALA A 418 -29.60 4.30 -15.64
CA ALA A 418 -30.51 3.20 -15.93
C ALA A 418 -30.37 2.02 -14.94
N LEU A 419 -29.16 1.76 -14.42
CA LEU A 419 -28.94 0.73 -13.40
C LEU A 419 -29.50 1.18 -12.05
N LEU A 420 -29.19 2.41 -11.62
CA LEU A 420 -29.68 2.95 -10.36
C LEU A 420 -31.21 3.07 -10.34
N ALA A 421 -31.85 3.42 -11.46
CA ALA A 421 -33.30 3.49 -11.59
C ALA A 421 -34.01 2.12 -11.43
N LYS A 422 -33.31 1.00 -11.62
CA LYS A 422 -33.86 -0.35 -11.38
C LYS A 422 -33.81 -0.76 -9.91
N VAL A 423 -33.13 0.02 -9.08
CA VAL A 423 -32.97 -0.23 -7.66
C VAL A 423 -33.91 0.70 -6.90
N ASP A 424 -35.12 0.23 -6.67
CA ASP A 424 -36.20 0.98 -6.02
C ASP A 424 -36.21 0.84 -4.49
N ASN A 425 -35.56 -0.19 -3.95
CA ASN A 425 -35.48 -0.44 -2.51
C ASN A 425 -34.20 -1.19 -2.11
N ALA A 426 -33.97 -1.26 -0.79
CA ALA A 426 -32.81 -1.94 -0.21
C ALA A 426 -32.72 -3.43 -0.59
N ALA A 427 -33.86 -4.13 -0.70
CA ALA A 427 -33.87 -5.55 -1.06
C ALA A 427 -33.46 -5.77 -2.52
N ALA A 428 -33.90 -4.90 -3.44
CA ALA A 428 -33.50 -4.91 -4.84
C ALA A 428 -31.98 -4.69 -4.98
N LEU A 429 -31.43 -3.69 -4.26
CA LEU A 429 -29.99 -3.42 -4.26
C LEU A 429 -29.20 -4.62 -3.71
N MET A 430 -29.63 -5.16 -2.58
CA MET A 430 -28.96 -6.29 -1.93
C MET A 430 -28.98 -7.54 -2.82
N LYS A 431 -30.10 -7.80 -3.53
CA LYS A 431 -30.20 -8.90 -4.49
C LYS A 431 -29.20 -8.74 -5.64
N HIS A 432 -29.08 -7.54 -6.21
CA HIS A 432 -28.10 -7.23 -7.25
C HIS A 432 -26.67 -7.43 -6.75
N ILE A 433 -26.33 -6.86 -5.60
CA ILE A 433 -25.00 -6.98 -4.98
C ILE A 433 -24.64 -8.44 -4.70
N ALA A 434 -25.58 -9.20 -4.14
CA ALA A 434 -25.36 -10.62 -3.85
C ALA A 434 -25.13 -11.44 -5.13
N ALA A 435 -25.89 -11.15 -6.21
CA ALA A 435 -25.71 -11.79 -7.50
C ALA A 435 -24.32 -11.48 -8.08
N MET A 436 -23.88 -10.21 -8.04
CA MET A 436 -22.56 -9.80 -8.50
C MET A 436 -21.44 -10.41 -7.65
N ALA A 437 -21.61 -10.44 -6.32
CA ALA A 437 -20.65 -11.05 -5.42
C ALA A 437 -20.49 -12.55 -5.68
N ALA A 438 -21.60 -13.27 -5.91
CA ALA A 438 -21.58 -14.70 -6.21
C ALA A 438 -20.95 -15.00 -7.58
N ALA A 439 -21.34 -14.26 -8.63
CA ALA A 439 -20.84 -14.47 -9.99
C ALA A 439 -19.35 -14.12 -10.17
N HIS A 440 -18.82 -13.23 -9.33
CA HIS A 440 -17.49 -12.67 -9.50
C HIS A 440 -16.54 -12.91 -8.31
N TYR A 441 -16.94 -13.72 -7.33
CA TYR A 441 -16.13 -14.00 -6.14
C TYR A 441 -14.70 -14.38 -6.51
N GLY A 442 -13.73 -13.70 -5.88
CA GLY A 442 -12.31 -13.96 -6.10
C GLY A 442 -11.71 -13.37 -7.38
N LYS A 443 -12.50 -12.79 -8.31
CA LYS A 443 -11.99 -12.13 -9.52
C LYS A 443 -11.15 -10.90 -9.16
N ALA A 444 -10.04 -10.69 -9.87
CA ALA A 444 -9.12 -9.59 -9.59
C ALA A 444 -9.78 -8.22 -9.80
N ASN A 445 -9.65 -7.34 -8.81
CA ASN A 445 -10.05 -5.94 -8.89
C ASN A 445 -9.15 -5.06 -7.99
N SER A 446 -9.25 -3.74 -8.14
CA SER A 446 -8.49 -2.74 -7.35
C SER A 446 -9.36 -1.94 -6.38
N LEU A 447 -10.66 -2.26 -6.29
CA LEU A 447 -11.65 -1.50 -5.55
C LEU A 447 -11.87 -2.08 -4.16
N PHE A 448 -11.80 -3.39 -3.97
CA PHE A 448 -11.90 -3.99 -2.65
C PHE A 448 -11.23 -5.36 -2.60
N LEU A 449 -10.99 -5.85 -1.39
CA LEU A 449 -10.51 -7.21 -1.16
C LEU A 449 -11.69 -8.14 -0.88
N TRP A 450 -11.73 -9.27 -1.60
CA TRP A 450 -12.69 -10.33 -1.33
C TRP A 450 -12.49 -10.92 0.06
N GLY A 451 -13.59 -11.23 0.74
CA GLY A 451 -13.60 -11.91 2.02
C GLY A 451 -15.00 -12.43 2.34
N THR A 452 -15.09 -13.43 3.21
CA THR A 452 -16.36 -14.06 3.61
C THR A 452 -17.35 -13.06 4.21
N LYS A 453 -16.84 -12.05 4.93
CA LYS A 453 -17.61 -10.99 5.59
C LYS A 453 -17.73 -9.68 4.79
N VAL A 454 -17.47 -9.70 3.48
CA VAL A 454 -17.47 -8.45 2.68
C VAL A 454 -18.86 -7.81 2.61
N LEU A 455 -19.92 -8.62 2.66
CA LEU A 455 -21.30 -8.13 2.56
C LEU A 455 -21.91 -7.73 3.91
N ASP A 456 -21.28 -8.04 5.04
CA ASP A 456 -21.90 -7.84 6.36
C ASP A 456 -22.16 -6.35 6.66
N PRO A 457 -21.20 -5.42 6.43
CA PRO A 457 -21.46 -4.00 6.60
C PRO A 457 -22.47 -3.45 5.57
N ILE A 458 -22.52 -4.01 4.35
CA ILE A 458 -23.50 -3.61 3.33
C ILE A 458 -24.91 -3.99 3.79
N LYS A 459 -25.08 -5.20 4.34
CA LYS A 459 -26.36 -5.64 4.90
C LYS A 459 -26.80 -4.75 6.06
N GLY A 460 -25.89 -4.42 6.98
CA GLY A 460 -26.17 -3.50 8.08
C GLY A 460 -26.60 -2.11 7.58
N LEU A 461 -25.91 -1.57 6.57
CA LEU A 461 -26.27 -0.29 5.96
C LEU A 461 -27.67 -0.36 5.33
N LEU A 462 -27.93 -1.33 4.45
CA LEU A 462 -29.18 -1.42 3.69
C LEU A 462 -30.40 -1.79 4.55
N ALA A 463 -30.18 -2.39 5.73
CA ALA A 463 -31.27 -2.68 6.67
C ALA A 463 -31.77 -1.44 7.42
N HIS A 464 -30.92 -0.41 7.57
CA HIS A 464 -31.20 0.73 8.47
C HIS A 464 -31.09 2.10 7.82
N ALA A 465 -30.45 2.22 6.65
CA ALA A 465 -30.36 3.47 5.91
C ALA A 465 -31.49 3.61 4.88
N PRO A 466 -32.05 4.81 4.68
CA PRO A 466 -32.91 5.08 3.53
C PRO A 466 -32.15 4.86 2.22
N ILE A 467 -32.77 4.12 1.30
CA ILE A 467 -32.13 3.71 0.03
C ILE A 467 -31.71 4.92 -0.82
N GLU A 468 -32.48 6.01 -0.80
CA GLU A 468 -32.19 7.24 -1.54
C GLU A 468 -30.84 7.84 -1.14
N GLN A 469 -30.54 7.85 0.16
CA GLN A 469 -29.26 8.35 0.69
C GLN A 469 -28.09 7.49 0.19
N VAL A 470 -28.28 6.16 0.20
CA VAL A 470 -27.26 5.21 -0.27
C VAL A 470 -27.00 5.38 -1.77
N LEU A 471 -28.05 5.45 -2.59
CA LEU A 471 -27.94 5.64 -4.03
C LEU A 471 -27.30 6.99 -4.38
N GLN A 472 -27.63 8.05 -3.63
CA GLN A 472 -27.02 9.36 -3.80
C GLN A 472 -25.51 9.32 -3.57
N VAL A 473 -25.03 8.66 -2.50
CA VAL A 473 -23.58 8.52 -2.25
C VAL A 473 -22.89 7.72 -3.35
N ILE A 474 -23.48 6.59 -3.77
CA ILE A 474 -22.91 5.77 -4.84
C ILE A 474 -22.85 6.54 -6.18
N LYS A 475 -23.85 7.39 -6.46
CA LYS A 475 -23.85 8.27 -7.63
C LYS A 475 -22.78 9.36 -7.54
N MET A 476 -22.64 10.04 -6.40
CA MET A 476 -21.57 11.01 -6.18
C MET A 476 -20.18 10.36 -6.33
N MET A 477 -20.01 9.12 -5.87
CA MET A 477 -18.78 8.35 -6.11
C MET A 477 -18.56 8.02 -7.59
N ALA A 478 -19.61 7.89 -8.40
CA ALA A 478 -19.46 7.67 -9.84
C ALA A 478 -19.03 8.95 -10.57
N GLU A 479 -19.55 10.09 -10.10
CA GLU A 479 -19.26 11.44 -10.60
C GLU A 479 -17.82 11.87 -10.27
N ASP A 480 -17.35 11.66 -9.03
CA ASP A 480 -15.97 11.95 -8.60
C ASP A 480 -15.40 10.81 -7.74
N PHE A 481 -15.01 9.72 -8.39
CA PHE A 481 -14.42 8.58 -7.72
C PHE A 481 -13.08 8.90 -7.07
N ASN A 482 -12.28 9.80 -7.65
CA ASN A 482 -10.95 10.10 -7.13
C ASN A 482 -11.02 10.81 -5.78
N SER A 483 -11.95 11.75 -5.59
CA SER A 483 -12.18 12.42 -4.30
C SER A 483 -12.91 11.53 -3.29
N LEU A 484 -13.75 10.59 -3.76
CA LEU A 484 -14.61 9.74 -2.90
C LEU A 484 -14.24 8.25 -2.91
N ARG A 485 -13.00 7.89 -3.24
CA ARG A 485 -12.51 6.51 -3.04
C ARG A 485 -12.03 6.27 -1.61
N ASP A 486 -11.72 7.34 -0.87
CA ASP A 486 -11.15 7.27 0.46
C ASP A 486 -11.60 8.43 1.36
N GLY A 487 -11.38 8.30 2.67
CA GLY A 487 -11.75 9.31 3.66
C GLY A 487 -13.10 9.06 4.35
N PHE A 488 -13.78 7.95 4.04
CA PHE A 488 -15.03 7.62 4.72
C PHE A 488 -14.81 7.28 6.20
N PRO A 489 -15.80 7.57 7.07
CA PRO A 489 -15.70 7.33 8.51
C PRO A 489 -15.38 5.87 8.87
N ASP A 490 -14.57 5.71 9.93
CA ASP A 490 -14.05 4.42 10.40
C ASP A 490 -15.12 3.38 10.67
N ILE A 491 -16.23 3.80 11.29
CA ILE A 491 -17.33 2.92 11.70
C ILE A 491 -18.70 3.48 11.33
N MET A 492 -19.68 2.59 11.29
CA MET A 492 -21.09 2.94 11.40
C MET A 492 -21.68 2.32 12.66
N VAL A 493 -22.59 3.04 13.31
CA VAL A 493 -23.21 2.66 14.58
C VAL A 493 -24.72 2.70 14.42
N LEU A 494 -25.38 1.67 14.95
CA LEU A 494 -26.83 1.59 15.04
C LEU A 494 -27.24 1.70 16.51
N GLU A 495 -27.84 2.81 16.88
CA GLU A 495 -28.29 3.08 18.24
C GLU A 495 -29.75 3.51 18.21
N ASN A 496 -30.61 2.83 18.96
CA ASN A 496 -32.06 3.08 19.01
C ASN A 496 -32.74 3.06 17.62
N GLY A 497 -32.26 2.21 16.70
CA GLY A 497 -32.78 2.09 15.34
C GLY A 497 -32.33 3.20 14.38
N LEU A 498 -31.50 4.14 14.82
CA LEU A 498 -30.92 5.20 14.01
C LEU A 498 -29.48 4.86 13.64
N LEU A 499 -29.19 4.90 12.34
CA LEU A 499 -27.85 4.67 11.81
C LEU A 499 -27.09 5.99 11.70
N ARG A 500 -25.85 6.02 12.18
CA ARG A 500 -24.91 7.12 11.96
C ARG A 500 -23.52 6.60 11.63
N PHE A 501 -22.69 7.46 11.07
CA PHE A 501 -21.27 7.21 10.86
C PHE A 501 -20.42 7.93 11.91
N GLU A 502 -19.33 7.30 12.35
CA GLU A 502 -18.39 7.91 13.29
C GLU A 502 -16.95 7.81 12.77
N GLU A 503 -16.27 8.96 12.76
CA GLU A 503 -14.84 9.08 12.52
C GLU A 503 -14.11 9.15 13.86
N ILE A 504 -13.18 8.23 14.10
CA ILE A 504 -12.56 8.02 15.40
C ILE A 504 -11.22 8.75 15.44
N LYS A 505 -10.96 9.48 16.54
CA LYS A 505 -9.71 10.22 16.74
C LYS A 505 -9.09 9.92 18.09
N ALA A 506 -7.91 9.29 18.08
CA ALA A 506 -7.11 9.11 19.27
C ALA A 506 -6.43 10.43 19.69
N PRO A 507 -5.94 10.53 20.94
CA PRO A 507 -5.19 11.69 21.39
C PRO A 507 -3.98 11.98 20.49
N GLY A 508 -3.93 13.19 19.94
CA GLY A 508 -2.88 13.61 19.01
C GLY A 508 -3.22 13.43 17.53
N ASP A 509 -4.30 12.72 17.20
CA ASP A 509 -4.76 12.58 15.81
C ASP A 509 -5.40 13.85 15.28
N GLN A 510 -5.28 14.04 13.97
CA GLN A 510 -5.95 15.11 13.24
C GLN A 510 -6.86 14.53 12.16
N LEU A 511 -7.98 15.21 11.91
CA LEU A 511 -8.77 14.96 10.71
C LEU A 511 -7.99 15.37 9.47
N ARG A 512 -8.24 14.66 8.37
CA ARG A 512 -7.60 14.90 7.06
C ARG A 512 -8.60 15.50 6.08
N ARG A 513 -8.12 16.13 5.01
CA ARG A 513 -8.98 16.80 4.01
C ARG A 513 -9.86 15.84 3.23
N ASN A 514 -9.36 14.68 2.83
CA ASN A 514 -10.18 13.64 2.21
C ASN A 514 -11.29 13.14 3.15
N GLN A 515 -11.03 13.11 4.46
CA GLN A 515 -12.06 12.80 5.47
C GLN A 515 -13.13 13.90 5.52
N LEU A 516 -12.72 15.17 5.52
CA LEU A 516 -13.65 16.30 5.44
C LEU A 516 -14.58 16.16 4.22
N VAL A 517 -14.03 15.91 3.03
CA VAL A 517 -14.81 15.77 1.79
C VAL A 517 -15.82 14.63 1.90
N SER A 518 -15.38 13.43 2.32
CA SER A 518 -16.28 12.28 2.47
C SER A 518 -17.37 12.52 3.52
N ILE A 519 -17.03 13.14 4.66
CA ILE A 519 -17.99 13.51 5.71
C ILE A 519 -19.04 14.49 5.16
N GLN A 520 -18.61 15.53 4.44
CA GLN A 520 -19.51 16.51 3.84
C GLN A 520 -20.45 15.85 2.81
N LYS A 521 -19.96 14.90 2.00
CA LYS A 521 -20.81 14.17 1.05
C LYS A 521 -21.80 13.23 1.71
N LEU A 522 -21.41 12.57 2.79
CA LEU A 522 -22.36 11.78 3.59
C LEU A 522 -23.45 12.69 4.18
N GLN A 523 -23.08 13.84 4.75
CA GLN A 523 -24.04 14.81 5.29
C GLN A 523 -24.94 15.40 4.20
N GLN A 524 -24.40 15.70 3.02
CA GLN A 524 -25.17 16.14 1.85
C GLN A 524 -26.18 15.08 1.39
N ALA A 525 -25.84 13.80 1.53
CA ALA A 525 -26.76 12.70 1.29
C ALA A 525 -27.75 12.43 2.44
N GLY A 526 -27.67 13.20 3.54
CA GLY A 526 -28.58 13.08 4.68
C GLY A 526 -28.17 12.08 5.76
N PHE A 527 -26.94 11.55 5.72
CA PHE A 527 -26.41 10.73 6.80
C PHE A 527 -25.95 11.59 7.98
N GLU A 528 -26.25 11.11 9.19
CA GLU A 528 -25.62 11.64 10.40
C GLU A 528 -24.16 11.17 10.47
N VAL A 529 -23.24 12.12 10.67
CA VAL A 529 -21.82 11.84 10.81
C VAL A 529 -21.27 12.57 12.03
N GLN A 530 -20.60 11.85 12.91
CA GLN A 530 -20.03 12.36 14.14
C GLN A 530 -18.51 12.15 14.19
N ILE A 531 -17.83 12.96 14.99
CA ILE A 531 -16.43 12.74 15.34
C ILE A 531 -16.37 12.25 16.79
N THR A 532 -15.78 11.08 16.97
CA THR A 532 -15.63 10.42 18.26
C THR A 532 -14.18 10.53 18.71
N GLN A 533 -13.93 11.35 19.73
CA GLN A 533 -12.62 11.43 20.36
C GLN A 533 -12.47 10.32 21.39
N VAL A 534 -11.30 9.68 21.39
CA VAL A 534 -10.94 8.71 22.42
C VAL A 534 -10.04 9.38 23.44
N SER A 535 -10.33 9.14 24.71
CA SER A 535 -9.40 9.39 25.81
C SER A 535 -8.99 8.07 26.44
N TRP A 536 -7.70 7.92 26.70
CA TRP A 536 -7.16 6.75 27.38
C TRP A 536 -7.46 6.85 28.86
N TYR A 537 -7.97 5.76 29.41
CA TYR A 537 -7.97 5.51 30.84
C TYR A 537 -7.57 4.07 31.06
N ARG A 538 -7.52 3.65 32.32
CA ARG A 538 -7.34 2.25 32.66
C ARG A 538 -8.66 1.71 33.17
N ASP A 539 -9.29 0.85 32.39
CA ASP A 539 -10.54 0.21 32.74
C ASP A 539 -10.26 -0.96 33.68
N PRO A 540 -10.67 -0.88 34.97
CA PRO A 540 -10.48 -2.01 35.87
C PRO A 540 -11.20 -3.25 35.38
N GLN A 541 -12.30 -3.10 34.64
CA GLN A 541 -13.10 -4.22 34.15
C GLN A 541 -12.62 -4.79 32.81
N GLN A 542 -11.58 -4.23 32.19
CA GLN A 542 -11.00 -4.79 30.97
C GLN A 542 -10.38 -6.16 31.26
N PRO A 543 -10.83 -7.24 30.59
CA PRO A 543 -10.20 -8.54 30.76
C PRO A 543 -8.83 -8.58 30.09
N TYR A 544 -7.84 -9.12 30.80
CA TYR A 544 -6.50 -9.40 30.32
C TYR A 544 -6.28 -10.91 30.30
N ALA A 545 -5.76 -11.44 29.20
CA ALA A 545 -5.30 -12.81 29.09
C ALA A 545 -3.77 -12.79 29.08
N VAL A 546 -3.15 -13.07 30.21
CA VAL A 546 -1.70 -13.15 30.36
C VAL A 546 -1.24 -14.52 29.93
N VAL A 547 -0.48 -14.57 28.84
CA VAL A 547 -0.07 -15.79 28.15
C VAL A 547 1.44 -15.93 28.27
N ASP A 548 1.87 -17.16 28.47
CA ASP A 548 3.26 -17.58 28.27
C ASP A 548 3.25 -18.94 27.53
N ILE A 549 4.31 -19.21 26.77
CA ILE A 549 4.45 -20.44 25.99
C ILE A 549 5.86 -21.01 26.08
N GLU A 550 5.93 -22.34 26.00
CA GLU A 550 7.17 -23.05 25.72
C GLU A 550 7.20 -23.54 24.28
N THR A 551 8.38 -23.60 23.68
CA THR A 551 8.51 -23.82 22.23
C THR A 551 9.69 -24.72 21.88
N THR A 552 9.65 -25.31 20.68
CA THR A 552 10.77 -26.12 20.15
C THR A 552 11.97 -25.29 19.68
N GLY A 553 11.99 -23.96 19.90
CA GLY A 553 13.03 -23.02 19.45
C GLY A 553 12.51 -21.60 19.23
N GLY A 554 13.37 -20.60 19.00
CA GLY A 554 13.02 -19.17 19.10
C GLY A 554 12.37 -18.48 17.88
N HIS A 555 11.98 -19.21 16.84
CA HIS A 555 11.43 -18.61 15.60
C HIS A 555 10.08 -19.20 15.21
N SER A 556 9.00 -18.42 15.33
CA SER A 556 7.62 -18.90 15.13
C SER A 556 7.34 -19.50 13.75
N GLN A 557 7.97 -18.98 12.69
CA GLN A 557 7.83 -19.50 11.33
C GLN A 557 8.28 -20.97 11.22
N TYR A 558 9.36 -21.32 11.93
CA TYR A 558 10.04 -22.61 11.79
C TYR A 558 9.84 -23.54 12.98
N HIS A 559 9.45 -23.04 14.15
CA HIS A 559 9.30 -23.81 15.39
C HIS A 559 7.83 -23.88 15.83
N ARG A 560 7.54 -24.75 16.82
CA ARG A 560 6.19 -25.09 17.29
C ARG A 560 6.08 -24.90 18.80
N ILE A 561 4.86 -24.75 19.30
CA ILE A 561 4.54 -24.64 20.72
C ILE A 561 4.51 -26.03 21.37
N THR A 562 5.05 -26.17 22.58
CA THR A 562 5.08 -27.41 23.39
C THR A 562 4.26 -27.32 24.67
N GLU A 563 4.05 -26.12 25.20
CA GLU A 563 3.16 -25.84 26.34
C GLU A 563 2.61 -24.43 26.21
N VAL A 564 1.41 -24.22 26.74
CA VAL A 564 0.77 -22.90 26.85
C VAL A 564 0.16 -22.75 28.23
N GLY A 565 0.34 -21.58 28.83
CA GLY A 565 -0.31 -21.18 30.08
C GLY A 565 -0.99 -19.83 29.87
N ILE A 566 -2.23 -19.70 30.35
CA ILE A 566 -3.03 -18.49 30.23
C ILE A 566 -3.69 -18.19 31.57
N VAL A 567 -3.49 -16.97 32.06
CA VAL A 567 -4.14 -16.44 33.27
C VAL A 567 -5.06 -15.29 32.88
N LYS A 568 -6.34 -15.39 33.24
CA LYS A 568 -7.33 -14.34 32.98
C LYS A 568 -7.44 -13.43 34.19
N ILE A 569 -7.24 -12.14 33.97
CA ILE A 569 -7.33 -11.11 35.01
C ILE A 569 -8.48 -10.16 34.67
N VAL A 570 -9.31 -9.87 35.66
CA VAL A 570 -10.32 -8.81 35.63
C VAL A 570 -10.25 -8.08 36.96
N ASN A 571 -10.27 -6.75 36.95
CA ASN A 571 -10.20 -5.92 38.15
C ASN A 571 -8.98 -6.20 39.04
N GLY A 572 -7.85 -6.56 38.43
CA GLY A 572 -6.62 -6.92 39.13
C GLY A 572 -6.65 -8.29 39.83
N GLU A 573 -7.75 -9.04 39.70
CA GLU A 573 -7.90 -10.37 40.28
C GLU A 573 -7.84 -11.45 39.19
N VAL A 574 -7.21 -12.58 39.51
CA VAL A 574 -7.24 -13.76 38.65
C VAL A 574 -8.63 -14.39 38.73
N VAL A 575 -9.36 -14.37 37.61
CA VAL A 575 -10.73 -14.90 37.53
C VAL A 575 -10.82 -16.27 36.87
N ASP A 576 -9.82 -16.66 36.10
CA ASP A 576 -9.77 -17.96 35.43
C ASP A 576 -8.33 -18.31 35.00
N GLU A 577 -8.02 -19.59 34.82
CA GLU A 577 -6.72 -20.08 34.36
C GLU A 577 -6.87 -21.29 33.44
N TRP A 578 -6.01 -21.36 32.42
CA TRP A 578 -6.00 -22.47 31.46
C TRP A 578 -4.58 -22.84 31.06
N GLN A 579 -4.30 -24.14 30.94
CA GLN A 579 -2.99 -24.64 30.52
C GLN A 579 -3.11 -25.95 29.74
N SER A 580 -2.15 -26.21 28.86
CA SER A 580 -2.02 -27.49 28.17
C SER A 580 -0.58 -27.74 27.72
N LEU A 581 -0.12 -28.99 27.84
CA LEU A 581 0.95 -29.49 26.99
C LEU A 581 0.43 -29.63 25.56
N ILE A 582 1.32 -29.50 24.58
CA ILE A 582 0.98 -29.57 23.16
C ILE A 582 1.95 -30.50 22.46
N ASN A 583 1.43 -31.44 21.69
CA ASN A 583 2.25 -32.20 20.75
C ASN A 583 2.67 -31.29 19.59
N PRO A 584 3.96 -30.91 19.47
CA PRO A 584 4.43 -29.99 18.43
C PRO A 584 4.53 -30.67 17.05
N GLN A 585 4.25 -31.98 16.98
CA GLN A 585 4.39 -32.84 15.80
C GLN A 585 5.79 -32.78 15.19
N ARG A 586 6.80 -32.68 16.05
CA ARG A 586 8.22 -32.64 15.70
C ARG A 586 9.07 -32.96 16.91
N HIS A 587 10.34 -33.28 16.67
CA HIS A 587 11.31 -33.48 17.71
C HIS A 587 11.65 -32.18 18.46
N ILE A 588 11.63 -32.23 19.80
CA ILE A 588 12.11 -31.19 20.72
C ILE A 588 13.63 -31.35 20.91
N PRO A 589 14.47 -30.37 20.54
CA PRO A 589 15.91 -30.45 20.73
C PRO A 589 16.33 -30.60 22.21
N SER A 590 17.40 -31.34 22.48
CA SER A 590 17.84 -31.65 23.87
C SER A 590 18.22 -30.42 24.70
N ASN A 591 18.70 -29.35 24.06
CA ASN A 591 18.95 -28.07 24.72
C ASN A 591 17.66 -27.37 25.17
N ILE A 592 16.57 -27.53 24.42
CA ILE A 592 15.24 -27.01 24.79
C ILE A 592 14.64 -27.84 25.93
N THR A 593 14.74 -29.17 25.87
CA THR A 593 14.30 -30.04 26.97
C THR A 593 15.05 -29.76 28.27
N ARG A 594 16.36 -29.47 28.22
CA ARG A 594 17.11 -29.04 29.41
C ARG A 594 16.66 -27.68 29.97
N LEU A 595 16.21 -26.78 29.10
CA LEU A 595 15.77 -25.44 29.49
C LEU A 595 14.38 -25.47 30.13
N THR A 596 13.45 -26.19 29.51
CA THR A 596 12.00 -26.18 29.83
C THR A 596 11.55 -27.37 30.67
N GLY A 597 12.35 -28.43 30.74
CA GLY A 597 11.95 -29.71 31.33
C GLY A 597 10.98 -30.53 30.46
N ILE A 598 10.49 -29.99 29.33
CA ILE A 598 9.52 -30.68 28.47
C ILE A 598 10.27 -31.63 27.52
N SER A 599 10.03 -32.92 27.70
CA SER A 599 10.60 -33.99 26.87
C SER A 599 9.66 -34.42 25.74
N ASN A 600 10.20 -35.08 24.72
CA ASN A 600 9.38 -35.67 23.65
C ASN A 600 8.34 -36.67 24.20
N ASP A 601 8.68 -37.42 25.26
CA ASP A 601 7.79 -38.40 25.88
C ASP A 601 6.61 -37.74 26.61
N MET A 602 6.78 -36.53 27.13
CA MET A 602 5.69 -35.79 27.79
C MET A 602 4.62 -35.29 26.81
N VAL A 603 5.02 -34.99 25.58
CA VAL A 603 4.14 -34.36 24.59
C VAL A 603 3.64 -35.32 23.52
N VAL A 604 4.09 -36.58 23.50
CA VAL A 604 3.71 -37.53 22.45
C VAL A 604 2.21 -37.80 22.42
N ASP A 605 1.59 -37.91 23.60
CA ASP A 605 0.15 -38.15 23.78
C ASP A 605 -0.62 -36.87 24.12
N ALA A 606 0.05 -35.71 24.14
CA ALA A 606 -0.60 -34.41 24.34
C ALA A 606 -1.41 -34.01 23.09
N PRO A 607 -2.45 -33.16 23.22
CA PRO A 607 -3.22 -32.71 22.07
C PRO A 607 -2.33 -31.90 21.11
N VAL A 608 -2.64 -31.99 19.81
CA VAL A 608 -2.02 -31.08 18.83
C VAL A 608 -2.70 -29.71 18.89
N PHE A 609 -2.02 -28.66 18.41
CA PHE A 609 -2.56 -27.30 18.46
C PHE A 609 -3.98 -27.18 17.85
N ALA A 610 -4.27 -27.95 16.78
CA ALA A 610 -5.58 -27.95 16.12
C ALA A 610 -6.74 -28.34 17.06
N GLU A 611 -6.49 -29.21 18.04
CA GLU A 611 -7.50 -29.72 18.97
C GLU A 611 -7.82 -28.74 20.10
N ILE A 612 -6.89 -27.82 20.41
CA ILE A 612 -7.04 -26.82 21.48
C ILE A 612 -7.22 -25.40 20.96
N ALA A 613 -7.17 -25.19 19.65
CA ALA A 613 -7.26 -23.87 19.03
C ALA A 613 -8.56 -23.14 19.41
N ASP A 614 -9.69 -23.84 19.46
CA ASP A 614 -10.98 -23.26 19.85
C ASP A 614 -11.00 -22.83 21.32
N ALA A 615 -10.42 -23.65 22.21
CA ALA A 615 -10.30 -23.30 23.63
C ALA A 615 -9.45 -22.04 23.84
N ILE A 616 -8.31 -21.90 23.14
CA ILE A 616 -7.47 -20.69 23.21
C ILE A 616 -8.21 -19.46 22.66
N ASP A 617 -8.90 -19.61 21.52
CA ASP A 617 -9.64 -18.52 20.88
C ASP A 617 -10.75 -18.01 21.80
N GLU A 618 -11.52 -18.93 22.40
CA GLU A 618 -12.58 -18.64 23.36
C GLU A 618 -12.04 -18.02 24.66
N PHE A 619 -11.01 -18.61 25.27
CA PHE A 619 -10.45 -18.13 26.54
C PHE A 619 -9.92 -16.70 26.43
N THR A 620 -9.28 -16.39 25.30
CA THR A 620 -8.71 -15.07 25.00
C THR A 620 -9.69 -14.11 24.31
N GLN A 621 -10.94 -14.53 24.06
CA GLN A 621 -11.94 -13.69 23.38
C GLN A 621 -12.25 -12.43 24.22
N ASP A 622 -12.38 -11.29 23.55
CA ASP A 622 -12.64 -9.97 24.13
C ASP A 622 -11.62 -9.52 25.21
N CYS A 623 -10.48 -10.23 25.32
CA CYS A 623 -9.37 -9.93 26.22
C CYS A 623 -8.24 -9.17 25.50
N VAL A 624 -7.45 -8.42 26.27
CA VAL A 624 -6.12 -7.96 25.86
C VAL A 624 -5.15 -9.11 26.02
N PHE A 625 -4.43 -9.47 24.96
CA PHE A 625 -3.36 -10.46 25.04
C PHE A 625 -2.13 -9.82 25.70
N VAL A 626 -1.75 -10.32 26.85
CA VAL A 626 -0.61 -9.84 27.63
C VAL A 626 0.47 -10.91 27.65
N ALA A 627 1.73 -10.52 27.53
CA ALA A 627 2.84 -11.44 27.75
C ALA A 627 4.13 -10.68 28.10
N HIS A 628 5.08 -11.37 28.72
CA HIS A 628 6.37 -10.82 29.10
C HIS A 628 7.35 -10.88 27.92
N ASN A 629 7.34 -9.84 27.09
CA ASN A 629 7.84 -9.81 25.70
C ASN A 629 6.81 -10.26 24.65
N VAL A 630 5.64 -9.60 24.68
CA VAL A 630 4.43 -9.99 23.94
C VAL A 630 4.57 -10.36 22.46
N ASN A 631 5.56 -9.84 21.74
CA ASN A 631 5.73 -10.17 20.32
C ASN A 631 6.22 -11.62 20.10
N PHE A 632 6.86 -12.23 21.09
CA PHE A 632 7.30 -13.61 21.04
C PHE A 632 6.09 -14.56 21.09
N ASP A 633 5.38 -14.59 22.20
CA ASP A 633 4.25 -15.49 22.48
C ASP A 633 3.13 -15.32 21.47
N TYR A 634 2.72 -14.06 21.25
CA TYR A 634 1.70 -13.73 20.27
C TYR A 634 2.11 -14.13 18.85
N GLY A 635 3.40 -14.02 18.52
CA GLY A 635 3.94 -14.40 17.22
C GLY A 635 3.81 -15.90 16.95
N PHE A 636 4.01 -16.74 17.96
CA PHE A 636 3.81 -18.18 17.89
C PHE A 636 2.34 -18.56 17.81
N ILE A 637 1.50 -18.05 18.72
CA ILE A 637 0.04 -18.33 18.72
C ILE A 637 -0.56 -17.93 17.36
N LYS A 638 -0.25 -16.72 16.88
CA LYS A 638 -0.72 -16.26 15.56
C LYS A 638 -0.25 -17.17 14.43
N GLN A 639 0.98 -17.68 14.48
CA GLN A 639 1.50 -18.56 13.45
C GLN A 639 0.86 -19.95 13.49
N GLU A 640 0.54 -20.49 14.67
CA GLU A 640 -0.19 -21.74 14.79
C GLU A 640 -1.63 -21.62 14.24
N PHE A 641 -2.35 -20.55 14.56
CA PHE A 641 -3.66 -20.27 13.94
C PHE A 641 -3.55 -20.08 12.42
N ALA A 642 -2.50 -19.42 11.93
CA ALA A 642 -2.27 -19.25 10.50
C ALA A 642 -2.05 -20.59 9.77
N ARG A 643 -1.45 -21.60 10.42
CA ARG A 643 -1.31 -22.96 9.87
C ARG A 643 -2.66 -23.68 9.74
N LEU A 644 -3.64 -23.29 10.55
CA LEU A 644 -5.04 -23.73 10.46
C LEU A 644 -5.87 -22.86 9.51
N GLU A 645 -5.25 -21.93 8.78
CA GLU A 645 -5.92 -20.95 7.92
C GLU A 645 -6.93 -20.05 8.68
N ARG A 646 -6.73 -19.90 10.00
CA ARG A 646 -7.56 -19.09 10.88
C ARG A 646 -6.83 -17.79 11.25
N PRO A 647 -7.50 -16.62 11.23
CA PRO A 647 -6.89 -15.39 11.70
C PRO A 647 -6.94 -15.31 13.24
N PHE A 648 -5.80 -15.04 13.88
CA PHE A 648 -5.75 -14.68 15.31
C PHE A 648 -5.40 -13.19 15.48
N ARG A 649 -6.31 -12.44 16.09
CA ARG A 649 -6.17 -11.00 16.35
C ARG A 649 -6.69 -10.63 17.73
N ARG A 650 -5.83 -10.09 18.58
CA ARG A 650 -6.16 -9.48 19.87
C ARG A 650 -5.37 -8.18 20.08
N PRO A 651 -5.90 -7.21 20.86
CA PRO A 651 -5.09 -6.13 21.44
C PRO A 651 -3.91 -6.72 22.21
N LYS A 652 -2.77 -6.03 22.26
CA LYS A 652 -1.53 -6.55 22.85
C LYS A 652 -0.94 -5.59 23.85
N LEU A 653 -0.52 -6.11 24.99
CA LEU A 653 0.19 -5.37 26.01
C LEU A 653 1.43 -6.14 26.46
N CYS A 654 2.52 -5.40 26.73
CA CYS A 654 3.80 -6.00 27.08
C CYS A 654 4.18 -5.69 28.52
N THR A 655 4.11 -6.71 29.37
CA THR A 655 5.01 -6.99 30.50
C THR A 655 6.10 -5.96 30.79
N VAL A 656 7.16 -6.11 29.99
CA VAL A 656 8.40 -5.34 30.05
C VAL A 656 8.19 -3.84 29.87
N ARG A 657 7.26 -3.44 28.98
CA ARG A 657 7.01 -2.02 28.70
C ARG A 657 6.27 -1.38 29.86
N GLU A 658 5.26 -2.05 30.39
CA GLU A 658 4.51 -1.59 31.57
C GLU A 658 5.44 -1.47 32.78
N SER A 659 6.24 -2.50 33.07
CA SER A 659 7.15 -2.46 34.20
C SER A 659 8.24 -1.39 34.05
N ARG A 660 8.71 -1.08 32.83
CA ARG A 660 9.64 0.05 32.60
C ARG A 660 9.01 1.41 32.85
N LYS A 661 7.72 1.56 32.55
CA LYS A 661 6.96 2.78 32.77
C LYS A 661 6.70 2.98 34.27
N ALA A 662 6.20 1.94 34.93
CA ALA A 662 5.87 1.97 36.36
C ALA A 662 7.11 2.01 37.27
N PHE A 663 8.18 1.30 36.91
CA PHE A 663 9.37 1.12 37.75
C PHE A 663 10.66 1.51 37.01
N PRO A 664 10.88 2.79 36.68
CA PRO A 664 12.03 3.21 35.91
C PRO A 664 13.35 2.99 36.68
N GLY A 665 14.43 2.69 35.94
CA GLY A 665 15.79 2.63 36.49
C GLY A 665 16.28 1.24 36.95
N LEU A 666 15.47 0.18 36.83
CA LEU A 666 15.93 -1.17 37.16
C LEU A 666 17.02 -1.68 36.19
N PRO A 667 18.01 -2.47 36.68
CA PRO A 667 19.15 -2.94 35.88
C PRO A 667 18.75 -4.00 34.82
N SER A 668 17.64 -4.70 35.03
CA SER A 668 17.11 -5.71 34.13
C SER A 668 15.60 -5.80 34.26
N TYR A 669 14.91 -6.04 33.14
CA TYR A 669 13.46 -6.23 33.07
C TYR A 669 13.12 -7.61 32.51
N SER A 670 13.97 -8.61 32.74
CA SER A 670 13.62 -10.01 32.47
C SER A 670 12.70 -10.53 33.58
N LEU A 671 11.83 -11.48 33.25
CA LEU A 671 10.85 -12.04 34.19
C LEU A 671 11.53 -12.52 35.48
N ALA A 672 12.61 -13.29 35.35
CA ALA A 672 13.38 -13.81 36.49
C ALA A 672 13.96 -12.69 37.39
N ASN A 673 14.48 -11.61 36.81
CA ASN A 673 15.04 -10.53 37.61
C ASN A 673 13.97 -9.64 38.25
N LEU A 674 12.85 -9.40 37.56
CA LEU A 674 11.73 -8.62 38.12
C LEU A 674 11.05 -9.38 39.25
N THR A 675 10.76 -10.67 39.06
CA THR A 675 10.14 -11.51 40.09
C THR A 675 11.03 -11.62 41.32
N LYS A 676 12.34 -11.79 41.14
CA LYS A 676 13.31 -11.73 42.24
C LYS A 676 13.35 -10.36 42.94
N HIS A 677 13.28 -9.26 42.19
CA HIS A 677 13.32 -7.91 42.74
C HIS A 677 12.08 -7.57 43.58
N PHE A 678 10.90 -7.97 43.11
CA PHE A 678 9.61 -7.72 43.78
C PHE A 678 9.16 -8.84 44.69
N GLU A 679 10.00 -9.86 44.92
CA GLU A 679 9.71 -11.03 45.76
C GLU A 679 8.45 -11.81 45.34
N VAL A 680 8.12 -11.78 44.03
CA VAL A 680 7.04 -12.56 43.41
C VAL A 680 7.42 -14.03 43.44
N LYS A 681 6.55 -14.88 44.01
CA LYS A 681 6.80 -16.31 44.11
C LYS A 681 6.68 -16.98 42.75
N MET A 682 7.74 -17.63 42.30
CA MET A 682 7.72 -18.55 41.15
C MET A 682 7.89 -19.98 41.65
N GLU A 683 6.90 -20.84 41.38
CA GLU A 683 6.95 -22.24 41.80
C GLU A 683 7.89 -23.07 40.91
N GLN A 684 7.85 -22.87 39.59
CA GLN A 684 8.70 -23.55 38.61
C GLN A 684 9.01 -22.61 37.44
N HIS A 685 10.24 -22.11 37.37
CA HIS A 685 10.67 -21.31 36.22
C HIS A 685 10.75 -22.17 34.95
N HIS A 686 10.31 -21.65 33.80
CA HIS A 686 10.17 -22.37 32.52
C HIS A 686 9.04 -23.40 32.48
N ARG A 687 7.95 -23.08 33.18
CA ARG A 687 6.64 -23.72 32.99
C ARG A 687 5.64 -22.64 32.63
N ALA A 688 4.93 -22.83 31.53
CA ALA A 688 4.17 -21.75 30.91
C ALA A 688 3.15 -21.12 31.88
N LEU A 689 2.38 -21.91 32.64
CA LEU A 689 1.41 -21.35 33.58
C LEU A 689 2.07 -20.60 34.76
N SER A 690 3.21 -21.09 35.25
CA SER A 690 3.95 -20.45 36.35
C SER A 690 4.48 -19.09 35.90
N ASP A 691 5.06 -19.02 34.70
CA ASP A 691 5.59 -17.79 34.14
C ASP A 691 4.46 -16.80 33.77
N ALA A 692 3.32 -17.29 33.28
CA ALA A 692 2.11 -16.48 33.06
C ALA A 692 1.54 -15.88 34.36
N ARG A 693 1.50 -16.65 35.46
CA ARG A 693 1.09 -16.15 36.79
C ARG A 693 2.02 -15.07 37.32
N ALA A 694 3.33 -15.28 37.18
CA ALA A 694 4.32 -14.28 37.57
C ALA A 694 4.19 -12.99 36.74
N ALA A 695 3.99 -13.11 35.43
CA ALA A 695 3.74 -11.97 34.55
C ALA A 695 2.41 -11.26 34.87
N ALA A 696 1.40 -12.00 35.31
CA ALA A 696 0.11 -11.48 35.78
C ALA A 696 0.26 -10.64 37.04
N GLU A 697 1.02 -11.13 38.02
CA GLU A 697 1.32 -10.37 39.24
C GLU A 697 2.11 -9.09 38.94
N LEU A 698 3.14 -9.17 38.09
CA LEU A 698 3.89 -8.00 37.62
C LEU A 698 3.01 -7.01 36.86
N LEU A 699 2.05 -7.49 36.07
CA LEU A 699 1.07 -6.65 35.42
C LEU A 699 0.31 -5.88 36.51
N VAL A 700 -0.36 -6.57 37.42
CA VAL A 700 -1.15 -5.96 38.52
C VAL A 700 -0.33 -4.96 39.34
N MET A 701 0.92 -5.26 39.66
CA MET A 701 1.83 -4.34 40.36
C MET A 701 2.14 -3.09 39.55
N SER A 702 2.56 -3.24 38.29
CA SER A 702 2.84 -2.11 37.38
C SER A 702 1.59 -1.22 37.24
N GLN A 703 0.45 -1.88 37.31
CA GLN A 703 -0.88 -1.34 37.18
C GLN A 703 -1.39 -0.57 38.42
N GLN A 704 -0.75 -0.70 39.59
CA GLN A 704 -1.13 0.03 40.81
C GLN A 704 -0.32 1.31 41.04
N VAL A 705 0.75 1.53 40.27
CA VAL A 705 1.70 2.65 40.45
C VAL A 705 1.38 3.84 39.55
N ASP A 706 0.78 3.58 38.39
CA ASP A 706 0.18 4.57 37.47
C ASP A 706 -1.23 4.96 37.94
#